data_AF-A0A522E6V2-F1
#
_entry.id   AF-A0A522E6V2-F1
#
_cell.length_a   1.000
_cell.length_b   1.000
_cell.length_c   1.000
_cell.angle_alpha   90.00
_cell.angle_beta   90.00
_cell.angle_gamma   90.00
#
_symmetry.space_group_name_H-M   'P 1'
#
loop_
_entity.id
_entity.type
_entity.pdbx_description
1 polymer ?
#
loop_
_entity_poly.entity_id
_entity_poly.type
_entity_poly.pdbx_seq_one_letter_code
_entity_poly.pdbx_strand_id
1 'polypeptide(L)'
;MKLAFSSKIIWAMLASVIALGMLIGGWFVFPFFRDMQDQAEIYQTQETGVLLFEIGMHIEPHGAEVSDLVSQQGASAESQNIPAGRSTGPDYNNETFFQKSVDDIEELLALVERHNGVVTIQAQSPFTTTAIKSDETAGILGEWEKRGHEIGLHFHEDAHLGKNSEALPIQTWCDVFGEEIDWIRALGASDVRYWSGGNLYPDVYEAAVCAGLGIHGDWKNPEKQDSHAEFLGLHPWRPSGGTDGEDIESVVIHNPERDVVYLPSGIFSRTDYAATRRSEEMGGDEGYFEFLEESLRTSVESVDPDRINVFHITIHPGEFKGGANEPFQVIEDFLTEVVDPLVAEGKVRWATFSGMADAFTTWEKANPTIDPRGGEGTSATKADDSVMQEEEVSTDSSLGEAGDEAGTYWVTNPSDGDARLFVQVIQSDENRGKRLPTLVLFPSGGAHSSLFTQLQRKKGSEPIADTFAQAGFTVVVFDPDGRGQSEGTDDLYGFVHQDGVKEIVKYIQTLPEVDSEQIGFVSYSYGNNLASATMARYPELPIRFFIDWEGPAGMEQFGCTDGASVAIGFFDRHPCSDQDYWDQHTPLLFIPKLTVPYLRVQTEVNHVAGNGTKHALELVNAAIDGGVPWVRLNDGVVNQLYDLNSPPSYISEQEEKNLTDKLAGFATELFTLVD
;
A
#
# COMPACT_ATOMS: atom_id res chain seq x y z
N MET A 1 -47.68 -11.00 7.23
CA MET A 1 -48.12 -10.17 8.37
C MET A 1 -46.85 -9.81 9.14
N LYS A 2 -46.15 -8.75 8.69
CA LYS A 2 -44.84 -8.33 9.22
C LYS A 2 -45.08 -7.36 10.38
N LEU A 3 -44.57 -7.67 11.57
CA LEU A 3 -44.50 -6.75 12.70
C LEU A 3 -43.20 -5.95 12.57
N ALA A 4 -43.31 -4.72 12.07
CA ALA A 4 -42.24 -3.72 12.16
C ALA A 4 -42.27 -3.13 13.57
N PHE A 5 -41.24 -3.39 14.38
CA PHE A 5 -41.04 -2.67 15.63
C PHE A 5 -40.48 -1.28 15.31
N SER A 6 -41.31 -0.24 15.47
CA SER A 6 -40.87 1.15 15.29
C SER A 6 -40.05 1.61 16.50
N SER A 7 -39.01 2.43 16.24
CA SER A 7 -38.16 3.10 17.23
C SER A 7 -38.93 3.77 18.38
N LYS A 8 -40.19 4.14 18.18
CA LYS A 8 -41.06 4.71 19.22
C LYS A 8 -41.31 3.77 20.41
N ILE A 9 -41.25 2.44 20.22
CA ILE A 9 -41.47 1.47 21.30
C ILE A 9 -40.23 1.38 22.21
N ILE A 10 -39.03 1.46 21.63
CA ILE A 10 -37.76 1.48 22.37
C ILE A 10 -37.68 2.76 23.21
N TRP A 11 -38.03 3.91 22.63
CA TRP A 11 -38.10 5.18 23.36
C TRP A 11 -39.16 5.18 24.47
N ALA A 12 -40.30 4.50 24.27
CA ALA A 12 -41.32 4.37 25.30
C ALA A 12 -40.89 3.44 26.46
N MET A 13 -40.13 2.38 26.17
CA MET A 13 -39.56 1.50 27.18
C MET A 13 -38.45 2.20 27.98
N LEU A 14 -37.57 2.94 27.31
CA LEU A 14 -36.51 3.72 27.96
C LEU A 14 -37.08 4.82 28.86
N ALA A 15 -38.10 5.54 28.38
CA ALA A 15 -38.81 6.55 29.18
C ALA A 15 -39.51 5.92 30.41
N SER A 16 -40.01 4.68 30.28
CA SER A 16 -40.65 3.96 31.38
C SER A 16 -39.64 3.50 32.45
N VAL A 17 -38.43 3.09 32.05
CA VAL A 17 -37.34 2.72 32.96
C VAL A 17 -36.80 3.95 33.70
N ILE A 18 -36.67 5.08 33.00
CA ILE A 18 -36.26 6.37 33.58
C ILE A 18 -37.32 6.86 34.59
N ALA A 19 -38.61 6.77 34.24
CA ALA A 19 -39.70 7.14 35.14
C ALA A 19 -39.79 6.22 36.38
N LEU A 20 -39.47 4.93 36.24
CA LEU A 20 -39.42 3.98 37.35
C LEU A 20 -38.21 4.23 38.27
N GLY A 21 -37.06 4.62 37.69
CA GLY A 21 -35.87 5.02 38.43
C GLY A 21 -36.06 6.32 39.23
N MET A 22 -36.86 7.26 38.71
CA MET A 22 -37.21 8.51 39.42
C MET A 22 -38.16 8.28 40.61
N LEU A 23 -38.90 7.18 40.65
CA LEU A 23 -39.84 6.85 41.73
C LEU A 23 -39.20 6.14 42.93
N ILE A 24 -38.00 5.57 42.79
CA ILE A 24 -37.38 4.71 43.82
C ILE A 24 -36.35 5.46 44.70
N GLY A 25 -36.18 6.76 44.51
CA GLY A 25 -35.33 7.59 45.37
C GLY A 25 -33.94 7.78 44.77
N GLY A 26 -33.71 9.02 44.31
CA GLY A 26 -32.45 9.44 43.75
C GLY A 26 -31.32 9.49 44.78
N TRP A 27 -30.11 9.30 44.26
CA TRP A 27 -28.95 10.21 44.38
C TRP A 27 -27.65 9.56 43.86
N PHE A 28 -27.69 8.30 43.38
CA PHE A 28 -26.50 7.60 42.87
C PHE A 28 -26.51 7.27 41.35
N VAL A 29 -27.61 7.53 40.64
CA VAL A 29 -27.80 7.03 39.26
C VAL A 29 -27.50 8.09 38.17
N PHE A 30 -27.47 9.37 38.54
CA PHE A 30 -27.37 10.46 37.56
C PHE A 30 -25.98 10.65 36.89
N PRO A 31 -24.84 10.42 37.57
CA PRO A 31 -23.53 10.50 36.91
C PRO A 31 -23.30 9.32 35.95
N PHE A 32 -23.73 8.11 36.33
CA PHE A 32 -23.50 6.88 35.57
C PHE A 32 -24.29 6.82 34.25
N PHE A 33 -25.53 7.34 34.24
CA PHE A 33 -26.34 7.38 33.01
C PHE A 33 -25.97 8.52 32.07
N ARG A 34 -25.39 9.62 32.57
CA ARG A 34 -24.84 10.65 31.70
C ARG A 34 -23.57 10.16 31.00
N ASP A 35 -22.72 9.45 31.73
CA ASP A 35 -21.53 8.79 31.17
C ASP A 35 -21.89 7.72 30.12
N MET A 36 -22.91 6.89 30.36
CA MET A 36 -23.36 5.90 29.37
C MET A 36 -24.05 6.52 28.15
N GLN A 37 -24.72 7.67 28.30
CA GLN A 37 -25.40 8.33 27.18
C GLN A 37 -24.40 9.15 26.35
N ASP A 38 -23.43 9.79 26.99
CA ASP A 38 -22.30 10.46 26.33
C ASP A 38 -21.38 9.42 25.64
N GLN A 39 -21.16 8.24 26.23
CA GLN A 39 -20.42 7.14 25.57
C GLN A 39 -21.24 6.52 24.41
N ALA A 40 -22.54 6.29 24.55
CA ALA A 40 -23.35 5.67 23.49
C ALA A 40 -23.59 6.58 22.27
N GLU A 41 -23.61 7.91 22.43
CA GLU A 41 -23.62 8.86 21.30
C GLU A 41 -22.23 9.06 20.67
N ILE A 42 -21.14 8.91 21.44
CA ILE A 42 -19.76 8.93 20.90
C ILE A 42 -19.42 7.65 20.13
N TYR A 43 -19.93 6.48 20.54
CA TYR A 43 -19.62 5.20 19.89
C TYR A 43 -20.37 4.94 18.57
N GLN A 44 -21.41 5.73 18.21
CA GLN A 44 -22.21 5.47 17.01
C GLN A 44 -21.97 6.41 15.83
N THR A 45 -21.13 7.44 15.98
CA THR A 45 -20.87 8.44 14.90
C THR A 45 -19.38 8.70 14.66
N GLN A 46 -18.47 7.83 15.11
CA GLN A 46 -17.03 8.14 15.13
C GLN A 46 -16.11 7.02 14.60
N GLU A 47 -16.62 6.05 13.85
CA GLU A 47 -15.75 5.07 13.18
C GLU A 47 -15.28 5.52 11.79
N THR A 48 -15.98 6.46 11.19
CA THR A 48 -15.57 7.05 9.91
C THR A 48 -14.61 8.22 10.19
N GLY A 49 -13.43 8.22 9.55
CA GLY A 49 -12.37 9.21 9.81
C GLY A 49 -11.25 8.76 10.76
N VAL A 50 -11.18 7.46 11.10
CA VAL A 50 -10.08 6.83 11.84
C VAL A 50 -9.62 5.59 11.08
N LEU A 51 -8.32 5.30 11.08
CA LEU A 51 -7.76 4.07 10.53
C LEU A 51 -7.79 2.95 11.59
N LEU A 52 -8.50 1.85 11.29
CA LEU A 52 -8.52 0.67 12.14
C LEU A 52 -7.26 -0.15 11.89
N PHE A 53 -6.53 -0.49 12.95
CA PHE A 53 -5.21 -1.09 12.88
C PHE A 53 -5.11 -2.38 13.70
N GLU A 54 -4.39 -3.37 13.15
CA GLU A 54 -3.95 -4.55 13.90
C GLU A 54 -2.66 -5.16 13.34
N ILE A 55 -2.00 -5.94 14.20
CA ILE A 55 -1.00 -6.94 13.81
C ILE A 55 -1.67 -8.32 13.87
N GLY A 56 -1.78 -9.00 12.73
CA GLY A 56 -2.15 -10.41 12.64
C GLY A 56 -0.94 -11.32 12.83
N MET A 57 -1.19 -12.58 13.18
CA MET A 57 -0.15 -13.59 13.35
C MET A 57 -0.51 -14.91 12.68
N HIS A 58 0.35 -15.39 11.78
CA HIS A 58 0.23 -16.69 11.11
C HIS A 58 1.02 -17.77 11.82
N ILE A 59 0.33 -18.84 12.23
CA ILE A 59 1.00 -20.06 12.69
C ILE A 59 1.17 -21.00 11.49
N GLU A 60 2.40 -21.10 11.00
CA GLU A 60 2.80 -21.93 9.85
C GLU A 60 2.49 -23.42 10.06
N PRO A 61 2.13 -24.22 9.05
CA PRO A 61 1.68 -25.61 9.20
C PRO A 61 2.86 -26.59 9.35
N HIS A 62 3.81 -26.29 10.25
CA HIS A 62 5.03 -27.07 10.43
C HIS A 62 4.74 -28.50 10.89
N GLY A 63 4.95 -29.46 9.98
CA GLY A 63 4.68 -30.88 10.18
C GLY A 63 3.26 -31.32 9.79
N ALA A 64 2.52 -30.49 9.05
CA ALA A 64 1.17 -30.83 8.59
C ALA A 64 1.13 -32.09 7.71
N GLU A 65 -0.01 -32.76 7.78
CA GLU A 65 -0.34 -33.91 6.95
C GLU A 65 -1.69 -33.64 6.27
N VAL A 66 -1.87 -34.17 5.05
CA VAL A 66 -3.14 -34.05 4.32
C VAL A 66 -4.25 -34.71 5.14
N SER A 67 -5.39 -34.02 5.27
CA SER A 67 -6.55 -34.51 6.00
C SER A 67 -7.04 -35.85 5.45
N ASP A 68 -7.37 -36.77 6.36
CA ASP A 68 -7.97 -38.06 6.02
C ASP A 68 -9.29 -37.90 5.25
N LEU A 69 -9.99 -36.77 5.41
CA LEU A 69 -11.24 -36.46 4.73
C LEU A 69 -11.08 -36.41 3.21
N VAL A 70 -9.95 -35.94 2.71
CA VAL A 70 -9.65 -35.89 1.26
C VAL A 70 -9.68 -37.30 0.66
N SER A 71 -8.99 -38.24 1.31
CA SER A 71 -8.93 -39.63 0.85
C SER A 71 -10.27 -40.36 1.02
N GLN A 72 -11.01 -40.08 2.09
CA GLN A 72 -12.32 -40.68 2.36
C GLN A 72 -13.38 -40.28 1.32
N GLN A 73 -13.25 -39.10 0.72
CA GLN A 73 -14.15 -38.59 -0.31
C GLN A 73 -13.79 -39.05 -1.73
N GLY A 74 -12.78 -39.92 -1.86
CA GLY A 74 -12.41 -40.55 -3.13
C GLY A 74 -11.58 -39.66 -4.05
N ALA A 75 -11.09 -38.52 -3.56
CA ALA A 75 -10.06 -37.74 -4.24
C ALA A 75 -8.70 -38.46 -4.08
N SER A 76 -7.89 -38.46 -5.14
CA SER A 76 -6.51 -38.93 -5.02
C SER A 76 -5.70 -37.87 -4.29
N ALA A 77 -5.51 -38.04 -2.98
CA ALA A 77 -4.49 -37.31 -2.25
C ALA A 77 -3.13 -37.71 -2.83
N GLU A 78 -2.64 -36.97 -3.82
CA GLU A 78 -1.20 -36.93 -4.06
C GLU A 78 -0.61 -36.18 -2.87
N SER A 79 -0.27 -36.95 -1.82
CA SER A 79 0.51 -36.42 -0.72
C SER A 79 1.74 -35.73 -1.31
N GLN A 80 2.18 -34.64 -0.69
CA GLN A 80 3.53 -34.19 -0.97
C GLN A 80 4.44 -35.40 -0.73
N ASN A 81 4.99 -35.98 -1.79
CA ASN A 81 6.25 -36.69 -1.71
C ASN A 81 7.28 -35.62 -1.33
N ILE A 82 7.26 -35.17 -0.07
CA ILE A 82 8.47 -34.66 0.56
C ILE A 82 9.43 -35.83 0.41
N PRO A 83 10.49 -35.71 -0.41
CA PRO A 83 11.37 -36.84 -0.68
C PRO A 83 11.78 -37.47 0.65
N ALA A 84 11.60 -38.78 0.81
CA ALA A 84 12.01 -39.48 2.02
C ALA A 84 13.49 -39.15 2.30
N GLY A 85 13.73 -38.30 3.31
CA GLY A 85 15.04 -37.70 3.58
C GLY A 85 15.09 -36.17 3.68
N ARG A 86 13.98 -35.44 3.46
CA ARG A 86 13.88 -33.98 3.67
C ARG A 86 13.15 -33.56 4.97
N SER A 87 13.01 -34.45 5.96
CA SER A 87 12.43 -34.16 7.29
C SER A 87 13.36 -33.35 8.21
N THR A 88 14.00 -32.30 7.69
CA THR A 88 14.90 -31.43 8.47
C THR A 88 14.28 -30.06 8.76
N GLY A 89 13.03 -29.83 8.36
CA GLY A 89 12.28 -28.62 8.69
C GLY A 89 11.73 -28.64 10.12
N PRO A 90 11.25 -27.48 10.63
CA PRO A 90 10.54 -27.41 11.89
C PRO A 90 9.25 -28.26 11.86
N ASP A 91 8.85 -28.80 13.01
CA ASP A 91 7.68 -29.69 13.15
C ASP A 91 7.07 -29.50 14.55
N TYR A 92 5.80 -29.15 14.62
CA TYR A 92 5.10 -28.95 15.90
C TYR A 92 4.88 -30.22 16.70
N ASN A 93 5.06 -31.42 16.13
CA ASN A 93 5.09 -32.65 16.92
C ASN A 93 6.38 -32.78 17.75
N ASN A 94 7.39 -31.92 17.52
CA ASN A 94 8.53 -31.75 18.40
C ASN A 94 8.18 -30.78 19.55
N GLU A 95 8.08 -31.30 20.76
CA GLU A 95 7.71 -30.55 21.98
C GLU A 95 8.58 -29.29 22.21
N THR A 96 9.89 -29.36 21.92
CA THR A 96 10.78 -28.19 22.09
C THR A 96 10.47 -27.09 21.07
N PHE A 97 10.15 -27.45 19.83
CA PHE A 97 9.79 -26.46 18.81
C PHE A 97 8.41 -25.88 19.07
N PHE A 98 7.44 -26.72 19.42
CA PHE A 98 6.09 -26.28 19.80
C PHE A 98 6.11 -25.33 20.99
N GLN A 99 6.77 -25.71 22.10
CA GLN A 99 6.86 -24.85 23.28
C GLN A 99 7.55 -23.53 22.95
N LYS A 100 8.59 -23.57 22.13
CA LYS A 100 9.25 -22.36 21.67
C LYS A 100 8.28 -21.42 20.93
N SER A 101 7.46 -21.93 20.03
CA SER A 101 6.48 -21.11 19.32
C SER A 101 5.42 -20.57 20.28
N VAL A 102 4.94 -21.36 21.23
CA VAL A 102 4.04 -20.87 22.29
C VAL A 102 4.68 -19.71 23.06
N ASP A 103 5.94 -19.84 23.50
CA ASP A 103 6.66 -18.80 24.22
C ASP A 103 6.81 -17.53 23.37
N ASP A 104 7.16 -17.68 22.09
CA ASP A 104 7.31 -16.54 21.17
C ASP A 104 5.97 -15.82 20.92
N ILE A 105 4.84 -16.55 20.88
CA ILE A 105 3.50 -15.97 20.77
C ILE A 105 3.16 -15.19 22.05
N GLU A 106 3.31 -15.83 23.21
CA GLU A 106 3.03 -15.22 24.51
C GLU A 106 3.79 -13.91 24.75
N GLU A 107 5.07 -13.89 24.36
CA GLU A 107 5.91 -12.70 24.45
C GLU A 107 5.39 -11.54 23.58
N LEU A 108 4.97 -11.85 22.35
CA LEU A 108 4.41 -10.86 21.44
C LEU A 108 3.02 -10.38 21.87
N LEU A 109 2.16 -11.26 22.40
CA LEU A 109 0.88 -10.85 22.97
C LEU A 109 1.10 -9.89 24.15
N ALA A 110 2.01 -10.25 25.06
CA ALA A 110 2.36 -9.39 26.19
C ALA A 110 3.01 -8.07 25.76
N LEU A 111 3.70 -8.03 24.62
CA LEU A 111 4.20 -6.82 23.98
C LEU A 111 3.04 -5.92 23.52
N VAL A 112 2.17 -6.43 22.65
CA VAL A 112 1.05 -5.66 22.08
C VAL A 112 0.08 -5.18 23.17
N GLU A 113 -0.16 -5.98 24.22
CA GLU A 113 -0.97 -5.58 25.38
C GLU A 113 -0.42 -4.36 26.11
N ARG A 114 0.91 -4.15 26.17
CA ARG A 114 1.49 -2.94 26.78
C ARG A 114 1.12 -1.65 26.04
N HIS A 115 0.87 -1.77 24.74
CA HIS A 115 0.40 -0.69 23.87
C HIS A 115 -1.13 -0.59 23.80
N ASN A 116 -1.85 -1.32 24.68
CA ASN A 116 -3.31 -1.48 24.66
C ASN A 116 -3.85 -1.99 23.33
N GLY A 117 -3.03 -2.76 22.60
CA GLY A 117 -3.41 -3.33 21.31
C GLY A 117 -4.05 -4.71 21.42
N VAL A 118 -4.43 -5.23 20.25
CA VAL A 118 -4.98 -6.57 20.06
C VAL A 118 -4.26 -7.26 18.88
N VAL A 119 -4.38 -8.58 18.81
CA VAL A 119 -3.74 -9.42 17.79
C VAL A 119 -4.77 -10.43 17.30
N THR A 120 -4.81 -10.69 16.00
CA THR A 120 -5.55 -11.80 15.42
C THR A 120 -4.59 -12.97 15.21
N ILE A 121 -4.66 -13.98 16.09
CA ILE A 121 -3.85 -15.20 16.00
C ILE A 121 -4.55 -16.20 15.10
N GLN A 122 -3.90 -16.56 14.00
CA GLN A 122 -4.45 -17.46 13.00
C GLN A 122 -3.77 -18.83 13.12
N ALA A 123 -4.52 -19.80 13.63
CA ALA A 123 -4.02 -21.12 13.98
C ALA A 123 -4.47 -22.19 12.97
N GLN A 124 -3.71 -23.28 12.90
CA GLN A 124 -4.03 -24.49 12.14
C GLN A 124 -3.26 -25.68 12.71
N SER A 125 -3.60 -26.88 12.24
CA SER A 125 -2.82 -28.07 12.50
C SER A 125 -1.44 -28.00 11.81
N PRO A 126 -0.39 -28.62 12.38
CA PRO A 126 -0.41 -29.44 13.58
C PRO A 126 -0.35 -28.68 14.90
N PHE A 127 -0.14 -27.36 14.92
CA PHE A 127 -0.03 -26.60 16.18
C PHE A 127 -1.23 -26.87 17.09
N THR A 128 -2.45 -26.78 16.55
CA THR A 128 -3.69 -27.05 17.27
C THR A 128 -3.75 -28.49 17.78
N THR A 129 -3.47 -29.47 16.92
CA THR A 129 -3.49 -30.89 17.29
C THR A 129 -2.42 -31.28 18.32
N THR A 130 -1.27 -30.62 18.32
CA THR A 130 -0.24 -30.80 19.36
C THR A 130 -0.69 -30.17 20.66
N ALA A 131 -1.20 -28.94 20.64
CA ALA A 131 -1.65 -28.25 21.85
C ALA A 131 -2.75 -29.03 22.59
N ILE A 132 -3.62 -29.73 21.86
CA ILE A 132 -4.68 -30.60 22.42
C ILE A 132 -4.10 -31.78 23.22
N LYS A 133 -2.89 -32.27 22.89
CA LYS A 133 -2.27 -33.44 23.54
C LYS A 133 -1.70 -33.12 24.92
N SER A 134 -1.52 -31.85 25.26
CA SER A 134 -0.93 -31.40 26.53
C SER A 134 -1.98 -30.74 27.42
N ASP A 135 -2.05 -31.17 28.69
CA ASP A 135 -2.90 -30.54 29.70
C ASP A 135 -2.50 -29.08 29.98
N GLU A 136 -1.23 -28.71 29.75
CA GLU A 136 -0.72 -27.36 30.01
C GLU A 136 -1.17 -26.34 28.96
N THR A 137 -1.35 -26.78 27.71
CA THR A 137 -1.85 -25.95 26.60
C THR A 137 -3.31 -26.23 26.26
N ALA A 138 -3.98 -27.06 27.07
CA ALA A 138 -5.40 -27.36 26.92
C ALA A 138 -6.21 -26.09 27.19
N GLY A 139 -6.70 -25.47 26.12
CA GLY A 139 -7.46 -24.23 26.21
C GLY A 139 -6.67 -22.96 25.89
N ILE A 140 -5.43 -23.07 25.41
CA ILE A 140 -4.54 -21.91 25.21
C ILE A 140 -5.14 -20.84 24.28
N LEU A 141 -5.82 -21.23 23.20
CA LEU A 141 -6.46 -20.28 22.29
C LEU A 141 -7.62 -19.53 22.98
N GLY A 142 -8.40 -20.24 23.80
CA GLY A 142 -9.45 -19.62 24.62
C GLY A 142 -8.92 -18.76 25.78
N GLU A 143 -7.64 -18.90 26.16
CA GLU A 143 -6.99 -17.98 27.11
C GLU A 143 -6.55 -16.70 26.41
N TRP A 144 -5.99 -16.79 25.21
CA TRP A 144 -5.68 -15.63 24.37
C TRP A 144 -6.95 -14.84 23.99
N GLU A 145 -8.03 -15.53 23.65
CA GLU A 145 -9.33 -14.91 23.38
C GLU A 145 -9.86 -14.12 24.60
N LYS A 146 -9.74 -14.68 25.82
CA LYS A 146 -10.14 -13.98 27.06
C LYS A 146 -9.31 -12.74 27.37
N ARG A 147 -8.11 -12.63 26.83
CA ARG A 147 -7.25 -11.45 26.94
C ARG A 147 -7.64 -10.35 25.95
N GLY A 148 -8.55 -10.64 25.02
CA GLY A 148 -9.08 -9.69 24.04
C GLY A 148 -8.52 -9.87 22.63
N HIS A 149 -7.68 -10.87 22.42
CA HIS A 149 -7.16 -11.22 21.10
C HIS A 149 -8.20 -12.01 20.29
N GLU A 150 -8.13 -11.96 18.96
CA GLU A 150 -8.98 -12.76 18.08
C GLU A 150 -8.28 -14.07 17.70
N ILE A 151 -9.06 -15.13 17.51
CA ILE A 151 -8.59 -16.41 16.99
C ILE A 151 -9.20 -16.65 15.61
N GLY A 152 -8.35 -16.69 14.59
CA GLY A 152 -8.72 -17.00 13.21
C GLY A 152 -8.12 -18.33 12.72
N LEU A 153 -8.42 -18.67 11.47
CA LEU A 153 -7.84 -19.80 10.76
C LEU A 153 -6.79 -19.32 9.76
N HIS A 154 -5.55 -19.80 9.86
CA HIS A 154 -4.60 -19.68 8.75
C HIS A 154 -4.63 -21.00 7.99
N PHE A 155 -4.97 -21.03 6.70
CA PHE A 155 -5.18 -22.29 5.99
C PHE A 155 -4.23 -22.45 4.81
N HIS A 156 -3.23 -23.32 4.97
CA HIS A 156 -2.38 -23.74 3.86
C HIS A 156 -3.05 -24.89 3.08
N GLU A 157 -3.58 -24.59 1.91
CA GLU A 157 -4.34 -25.57 1.12
C GLU A 157 -3.53 -26.79 0.73
N ASP A 158 -2.26 -26.64 0.35
CA ASP A 158 -1.42 -27.76 -0.07
C ASP A 158 -1.00 -28.66 1.10
N ALA A 159 -0.96 -28.11 2.32
CA ALA A 159 -0.68 -28.84 3.54
C ALA A 159 -1.84 -29.76 3.94
N HIS A 160 -3.07 -29.24 3.88
CA HIS A 160 -4.26 -29.94 4.41
C HIS A 160 -5.07 -30.68 3.35
N LEU A 161 -5.10 -30.18 2.11
CA LEU A 161 -5.86 -30.76 1.01
C LEU A 161 -4.98 -31.56 0.04
N GLY A 162 -3.66 -31.36 0.09
CA GLY A 162 -2.70 -31.97 -0.83
C GLY A 162 -2.60 -31.21 -2.16
N LYS A 163 -1.93 -31.82 -3.14
CA LYS A 163 -1.70 -31.18 -4.44
C LYS A 163 -2.98 -31.04 -5.26
N ASN A 164 -3.02 -30.01 -6.09
CA ASN A 164 -4.13 -29.68 -6.99
C ASN A 164 -5.44 -29.51 -6.20
N SER A 165 -5.37 -28.85 -5.05
CA SER A 165 -6.50 -28.64 -4.13
C SER A 165 -7.63 -27.86 -4.81
N GLU A 166 -7.31 -27.02 -5.79
CA GLU A 166 -8.27 -26.28 -6.63
C GLU A 166 -9.20 -27.17 -7.46
N ALA A 167 -8.80 -28.43 -7.72
CA ALA A 167 -9.64 -29.40 -8.42
C ALA A 167 -10.60 -30.16 -7.49
N LEU A 168 -10.49 -29.97 -6.17
CA LEU A 168 -11.35 -30.64 -5.20
C LEU A 168 -12.75 -30.00 -5.15
N PRO A 169 -13.80 -30.78 -4.85
CA PRO A 169 -15.13 -30.22 -4.64
C PRO A 169 -15.18 -29.24 -3.47
N ILE A 170 -16.05 -28.23 -3.57
CA ILE A 170 -16.35 -27.25 -2.51
C ILE A 170 -16.63 -27.94 -1.16
N GLN A 171 -17.34 -29.08 -1.19
CA GLN A 171 -17.66 -29.82 0.03
C GLN A 171 -16.41 -30.37 0.73
N THR A 172 -15.39 -30.80 -0.02
CA THR A 172 -14.13 -31.28 0.56
C THR A 172 -13.40 -30.14 1.26
N TRP A 173 -13.32 -28.97 0.63
CA TRP A 173 -12.79 -27.76 1.27
C TRP A 173 -13.57 -27.37 2.53
N CYS A 174 -14.91 -27.35 2.45
CA CYS A 174 -15.77 -27.03 3.59
C CYS A 174 -15.55 -28.00 4.76
N ASP A 175 -15.47 -29.30 4.49
CA ASP A 175 -15.30 -30.31 5.54
C ASP A 175 -13.91 -30.19 6.21
N VAL A 176 -12.86 -29.89 5.44
CA VAL A 176 -11.49 -29.73 5.98
C VAL A 176 -11.32 -28.39 6.71
N PHE A 177 -11.92 -27.30 6.23
CA PHE A 177 -12.04 -26.06 7.00
C PHE A 177 -12.75 -26.32 8.33
N GLY A 178 -13.87 -27.06 8.31
CA GLY A 178 -14.61 -27.44 9.51
C GLY A 178 -13.76 -28.25 10.49
N GLU A 179 -12.94 -29.17 9.98
CA GLU A 179 -12.00 -29.97 10.78
C GLU A 179 -10.99 -29.09 11.52
N GLU A 180 -10.36 -28.15 10.81
CA GLU A 180 -9.40 -27.19 11.40
C GLU A 180 -10.05 -26.29 12.45
N ILE A 181 -11.24 -25.77 12.16
CA ILE A 181 -12.00 -24.95 13.10
C ILE A 181 -12.39 -25.75 14.35
N ASP A 182 -12.72 -27.02 14.22
CA ASP A 182 -13.06 -27.88 15.37
C ASP A 182 -11.84 -28.12 16.28
N TRP A 183 -10.62 -28.23 15.74
CA TRP A 183 -9.40 -28.26 16.54
C TRP A 183 -9.12 -26.93 17.25
N ILE A 184 -9.37 -25.80 16.59
CA ILE A 184 -9.28 -24.47 17.21
C ILE A 184 -10.28 -24.35 18.37
N ARG A 185 -11.53 -24.76 18.18
CA ARG A 185 -12.57 -24.75 19.22
C ARG A 185 -12.28 -25.71 20.38
N ALA A 186 -11.64 -26.84 20.10
CA ALA A 186 -11.21 -27.78 21.14
C ALA A 186 -10.18 -27.15 22.09
N LEU A 187 -9.45 -26.11 21.63
CA LEU A 187 -8.55 -25.29 22.44
C LEU A 187 -9.22 -24.05 23.04
N GLY A 188 -10.55 -24.03 23.08
CA GLY A 188 -11.33 -23.08 23.87
C GLY A 188 -11.70 -21.77 23.16
N ALA A 189 -11.28 -21.58 21.91
CA ALA A 189 -11.73 -20.44 21.10
C ALA A 189 -13.22 -20.57 20.73
N SER A 190 -13.97 -19.47 20.80
CA SER A 190 -15.43 -19.51 20.68
C SER A 190 -15.97 -18.96 19.37
N ASP A 191 -15.33 -17.95 18.78
CA ASP A 191 -15.85 -17.23 17.61
C ASP A 191 -14.82 -17.13 16.46
N VAL A 192 -14.62 -18.25 15.75
CA VAL A 192 -13.70 -18.34 14.60
C VAL A 192 -14.43 -17.89 13.34
N ARG A 193 -14.20 -16.64 12.92
CA ARG A 193 -14.88 -16.01 11.76
C ARG A 193 -13.93 -15.65 10.62
N TYR A 194 -12.69 -15.30 10.97
CA TYR A 194 -11.66 -14.88 10.05
C TYR A 194 -10.85 -16.06 9.52
N TRP A 195 -10.48 -16.01 8.24
CA TRP A 195 -9.43 -16.87 7.70
C TRP A 195 -8.52 -16.16 6.69
N SER A 196 -7.35 -16.75 6.48
CA SER A 196 -6.45 -16.48 5.34
C SER A 196 -6.08 -17.78 4.63
N GLY A 197 -5.71 -17.69 3.35
CA GLY A 197 -5.31 -18.84 2.53
C GLY A 197 -6.41 -19.38 1.61
N GLY A 198 -6.08 -20.35 0.75
CA GLY A 198 -6.93 -20.78 -0.36
C GLY A 198 -7.00 -19.77 -1.51
N ASN A 199 -5.94 -18.98 -1.68
CA ASN A 199 -5.93 -17.76 -2.49
C ASN A 199 -6.10 -17.99 -4.01
N LEU A 200 -5.85 -19.21 -4.50
CA LEU A 200 -6.00 -19.58 -5.91
C LEU A 200 -7.20 -20.49 -6.18
N TYR A 201 -8.13 -20.62 -5.24
CA TYR A 201 -9.33 -21.43 -5.42
C TYR A 201 -10.56 -20.53 -5.67
N PRO A 202 -11.14 -20.53 -6.89
CA PRO A 202 -12.26 -19.65 -7.24
C PRO A 202 -13.50 -19.80 -6.34
N ASP A 203 -13.73 -21.00 -5.81
CA ASP A 203 -14.88 -21.31 -4.97
C ASP A 203 -14.58 -21.24 -3.46
N VAL A 204 -13.42 -20.68 -3.07
CA VAL A 204 -12.98 -20.62 -1.65
C VAL A 204 -14.00 -19.93 -0.75
N TYR A 205 -14.67 -18.88 -1.22
CA TYR A 205 -15.67 -18.16 -0.43
C TYR A 205 -16.91 -19.01 -0.15
N GLU A 206 -17.34 -19.85 -1.09
CA GLU A 206 -18.47 -20.76 -0.88
C GLU A 206 -18.11 -21.86 0.13
N ALA A 207 -16.89 -22.40 0.04
CA ALA A 207 -16.37 -23.37 0.98
C ALA A 207 -16.20 -22.78 2.40
N ALA A 208 -15.66 -21.58 2.51
CA ALA A 208 -15.44 -20.88 3.78
C ALA A 208 -16.77 -20.58 4.49
N VAL A 209 -17.76 -20.05 3.76
CA VAL A 209 -19.10 -19.79 4.30
C VAL A 209 -19.78 -21.09 4.77
N CYS A 210 -19.61 -22.18 4.03
CA CYS A 210 -20.09 -23.50 4.43
C CYS A 210 -19.50 -23.97 5.78
N ALA A 211 -18.24 -23.62 6.07
CA ALA A 211 -17.57 -23.92 7.33
C ALA A 211 -17.86 -22.90 8.46
N GLY A 212 -18.63 -21.84 8.18
CA GLY A 212 -19.00 -20.80 9.13
C GLY A 212 -18.02 -19.62 9.20
N LEU A 213 -17.11 -19.49 8.25
CA LEU A 213 -16.21 -18.35 8.10
C LEU A 213 -16.88 -17.24 7.28
N GLY A 214 -16.54 -15.99 7.57
CA GLY A 214 -17.16 -14.83 6.92
C GLY A 214 -16.24 -13.65 6.66
N ILE A 215 -14.96 -13.74 7.04
CA ILE A 215 -14.00 -12.65 6.87
C ILE A 215 -12.71 -13.18 6.29
N HIS A 216 -12.27 -12.57 5.20
CA HIS A 216 -11.06 -12.93 4.48
C HIS A 216 -10.08 -11.77 4.44
N GLY A 217 -8.78 -12.06 4.40
CA GLY A 217 -7.74 -11.07 4.18
C GLY A 217 -6.41 -11.74 3.86
N ASP A 218 -5.34 -10.94 3.80
CA ASP A 218 -3.98 -11.39 3.55
C ASP A 218 -3.84 -12.26 2.28
N TRP A 219 -4.53 -11.84 1.22
CA TRP A 219 -4.41 -12.49 -0.08
C TRP A 219 -3.01 -12.25 -0.65
N LYS A 220 -2.38 -13.34 -1.06
CA LYS A 220 -1.14 -13.38 -1.83
C LYS A 220 -1.21 -14.52 -2.83
N ASN A 221 -0.63 -14.35 -4.00
CA ASN A 221 -0.43 -15.45 -4.92
C ASN A 221 0.66 -16.39 -4.34
N PRO A 222 0.34 -17.63 -3.94
CA PRO A 222 1.31 -18.52 -3.30
C PRO A 222 2.44 -18.97 -4.25
N GLU A 223 2.25 -18.88 -5.57
CA GLU A 223 3.31 -19.22 -6.54
C GLU A 223 4.32 -18.10 -6.70
N LYS A 224 3.85 -16.84 -6.73
CA LYS A 224 4.68 -15.64 -6.95
C LYS A 224 5.14 -14.96 -5.65
N GLN A 225 4.46 -15.23 -4.54
CA GLN A 225 4.63 -14.57 -3.24
C GLN A 225 4.38 -13.04 -3.30
N ASP A 226 3.54 -12.58 -4.21
CA ASP A 226 3.11 -11.18 -4.33
C ASP A 226 1.61 -11.02 -4.05
N SER A 227 1.20 -9.81 -3.69
CA SER A 227 -0.21 -9.43 -3.56
C SER A 227 -0.61 -8.57 -4.75
N HIS A 228 -1.73 -8.90 -5.40
CA HIS A 228 -2.22 -8.10 -6.51
C HIS A 228 -2.75 -6.77 -5.98
N ALA A 229 -2.51 -5.67 -6.70
CA ALA A 229 -2.76 -4.30 -6.22
C ALA A 229 -4.21 -4.05 -5.77
N GLU A 230 -5.17 -4.64 -6.47
CA GLU A 230 -6.59 -4.61 -6.13
C GLU A 230 -6.98 -5.26 -4.78
N PHE A 231 -6.07 -5.98 -4.13
CA PHE A 231 -6.24 -6.47 -2.75
C PHE A 231 -5.69 -5.51 -1.68
N LEU A 232 -5.04 -4.42 -2.12
CA LEU A 232 -4.54 -3.33 -1.29
C LEU A 232 -5.56 -2.18 -1.26
N GLY A 233 -5.35 -1.25 -0.34
CA GLY A 233 -6.25 -0.12 -0.08
C GLY A 233 -6.81 -0.13 1.34
N LEU A 234 -7.70 0.81 1.64
CA LEU A 234 -8.19 1.03 3.00
C LEU A 234 -9.59 0.46 3.24
N HIS A 235 -10.39 0.26 2.21
CA HIS A 235 -11.83 0.06 2.39
C HIS A 235 -12.20 -1.41 2.24
N PRO A 236 -12.74 -2.05 3.29
CA PRO A 236 -13.27 -3.40 3.16
C PRO A 236 -14.42 -3.46 2.15
N TRP A 237 -14.64 -4.63 1.56
CA TRP A 237 -15.77 -4.87 0.65
C TRP A 237 -16.20 -6.33 0.68
N ARG A 238 -17.40 -6.62 0.15
CA ARG A 238 -17.86 -7.99 -0.11
C ARG A 238 -17.52 -8.41 -1.53
N PRO A 239 -16.57 -9.33 -1.78
CA PRO A 239 -16.25 -9.79 -3.13
C PRO A 239 -17.42 -10.55 -3.75
N SER A 240 -17.59 -10.43 -5.06
CA SER A 240 -18.67 -11.10 -5.80
C SER A 240 -18.42 -12.60 -6.07
N GLY A 241 -17.16 -13.04 -6.00
CA GLY A 241 -16.67 -14.42 -6.12
C GLY A 241 -15.16 -14.50 -5.87
N GLY A 242 -14.57 -15.71 -5.86
CA GLY A 242 -13.12 -15.92 -5.69
C GLY A 242 -12.34 -15.90 -7.01
N THR A 243 -11.02 -16.12 -6.93
CA THR A 243 -10.06 -16.03 -8.06
C THR A 243 -9.19 -17.29 -8.17
N ASP A 244 -8.67 -17.56 -9.37
CA ASP A 244 -7.59 -18.53 -9.63
C ASP A 244 -6.19 -17.88 -9.66
N GLY A 245 -6.10 -16.59 -9.38
CA GLY A 245 -4.89 -15.78 -9.45
C GLY A 245 -4.56 -15.21 -10.83
N GLU A 246 -5.27 -15.60 -11.88
CA GLU A 246 -5.21 -14.97 -13.21
C GLU A 246 -6.39 -14.02 -13.42
N ASP A 247 -7.62 -14.46 -13.12
CA ASP A 247 -8.83 -13.64 -13.19
C ASP A 247 -9.26 -13.18 -11.79
N ILE A 248 -9.12 -11.87 -11.54
CA ILE A 248 -9.46 -11.24 -10.27
C ILE A 248 -10.77 -10.44 -10.30
N GLU A 249 -11.47 -10.37 -11.45
CA GLU A 249 -12.64 -9.49 -11.64
C GLU A 249 -13.73 -9.73 -10.59
N SER A 250 -14.01 -11.01 -10.31
CA SER A 250 -14.99 -11.43 -9.31
C SER A 250 -14.67 -10.94 -7.91
N VAL A 251 -13.38 -10.86 -7.56
CA VAL A 251 -12.92 -10.51 -6.23
C VAL A 251 -13.01 -9.01 -6.01
N VAL A 252 -12.76 -8.19 -7.02
CA VAL A 252 -12.74 -6.72 -6.86
C VAL A 252 -14.14 -6.09 -6.86
N ILE A 253 -15.12 -6.75 -7.48
CA ILE A 253 -16.50 -6.25 -7.55
C ILE A 253 -17.18 -6.38 -6.18
N HIS A 254 -17.61 -5.24 -5.64
CA HIS A 254 -18.43 -5.22 -4.45
C HIS A 254 -19.84 -5.78 -4.71
N ASN A 255 -20.24 -6.78 -3.94
CA ASN A 255 -21.58 -7.37 -3.98
C ASN A 255 -22.17 -7.54 -2.56
N PRO A 256 -23.11 -6.67 -2.13
CA PRO A 256 -23.68 -6.69 -0.78
C PRO A 256 -24.54 -7.93 -0.48
N GLU A 257 -24.86 -8.75 -1.49
CA GLU A 257 -25.61 -10.01 -1.30
C GLU A 257 -24.69 -11.22 -0.98
N ARG A 258 -23.36 -11.02 -0.93
CA ARG A 258 -22.39 -12.07 -0.59
C ARG A 258 -22.06 -12.05 0.90
N ASP A 259 -21.76 -13.22 1.47
CA ASP A 259 -21.59 -13.35 2.93
C ASP A 259 -20.19 -12.96 3.43
N VAL A 260 -19.18 -13.02 2.57
CA VAL A 260 -17.77 -12.75 2.94
C VAL A 260 -17.46 -11.26 2.90
N VAL A 261 -16.81 -10.75 3.94
CA VAL A 261 -16.14 -9.44 3.94
C VAL A 261 -14.65 -9.65 3.71
N TYR A 262 -14.07 -8.93 2.76
CA TYR A 262 -12.64 -8.88 2.53
C TYR A 262 -12.01 -7.66 3.20
N LEU A 263 -10.90 -7.86 3.92
CA LEU A 263 -10.11 -6.81 4.57
C LEU A 263 -8.81 -6.55 3.78
N PRO A 264 -8.68 -5.43 3.07
CA PRO A 264 -7.41 -5.07 2.45
C PRO A 264 -6.35 -4.75 3.50
N SER A 265 -5.09 -4.96 3.16
CA SER A 265 -3.97 -4.81 4.11
C SER A 265 -3.62 -3.34 4.41
N GLY A 266 -4.09 -2.39 3.62
CA GLY A 266 -3.67 -1.00 3.66
C GLY A 266 -3.04 -0.53 2.35
N ILE A 267 -2.53 0.70 2.33
CA ILE A 267 -1.80 1.24 1.18
C ILE A 267 -0.31 0.90 1.34
N PHE A 268 0.21 0.15 0.37
CA PHE A 268 1.62 -0.20 0.26
C PHE A 268 2.16 0.26 -1.09
N SER A 269 3.37 0.82 -1.11
CA SER A 269 4.01 1.32 -2.35
C SER A 269 4.57 0.19 -3.24
N ARG A 270 4.51 -1.07 -2.78
CA ARG A 270 4.98 -2.26 -3.49
C ARG A 270 4.07 -3.46 -3.25
N THR A 271 3.99 -4.38 -4.20
CA THR A 271 3.13 -5.58 -4.17
C THR A 271 3.84 -6.83 -3.61
N ASP A 272 5.16 -6.82 -3.56
CA ASP A 272 6.02 -7.91 -3.06
C ASP A 272 6.52 -7.65 -1.62
N TYR A 273 5.84 -6.79 -0.87
CA TYR A 273 6.20 -6.45 0.52
C TYR A 273 6.25 -7.69 1.43
N ALA A 274 5.45 -8.72 1.14
CA ALA A 274 5.45 -9.98 1.88
C ALA A 274 6.67 -10.85 1.56
N ALA A 275 7.11 -10.89 0.30
CA ALA A 275 8.28 -11.67 -0.13
C ALA A 275 9.61 -11.05 0.29
N THR A 276 9.63 -9.73 0.44
CA THR A 276 10.85 -8.96 0.75
C THR A 276 11.05 -8.71 2.24
N ARG A 277 10.15 -9.22 3.09
CA ARG A 277 10.29 -9.22 4.55
C ARG A 277 11.66 -9.79 4.92
N ARG A 278 12.43 -9.02 5.69
CA ARG A 278 13.75 -9.41 6.22
C ARG A 278 14.85 -9.64 5.17
N SER A 279 14.60 -9.30 3.90
CA SER A 279 15.64 -9.37 2.88
C SER A 279 16.74 -8.34 3.17
N GLU A 280 17.99 -8.65 2.80
CA GLU A 280 19.08 -7.68 2.88
C GLU A 280 18.79 -6.46 1.99
N GLU A 281 18.07 -6.66 0.88
CA GLU A 281 17.58 -5.61 -0.04
C GLU A 281 16.61 -4.63 0.66
N MET A 282 15.75 -5.13 1.55
CA MET A 282 14.84 -4.33 2.38
C MET A 282 15.55 -3.71 3.58
N GLY A 283 16.85 -3.96 3.79
CA GLY A 283 17.57 -3.49 4.97
C GLY A 283 17.30 -4.33 6.23
N GLY A 284 16.89 -5.59 6.07
CA GLY A 284 16.65 -6.52 7.18
C GLY A 284 15.32 -6.27 7.89
N ASP A 285 15.28 -6.62 9.18
CA ASP A 285 14.09 -6.45 10.01
C ASP A 285 13.77 -4.96 10.18
N GLU A 286 14.78 -4.12 10.45
CA GLU A 286 14.62 -2.68 10.67
C GLU A 286 14.09 -1.95 9.43
N GLY A 287 14.67 -2.21 8.25
CA GLY A 287 14.22 -1.54 7.03
C GLY A 287 12.82 -1.99 6.58
N TYR A 288 12.40 -3.23 6.93
CA TYR A 288 11.01 -3.64 6.74
C TYR A 288 10.05 -2.84 7.61
N PHE A 289 10.39 -2.59 8.88
CA PHE A 289 9.55 -1.79 9.77
C PHE A 289 9.57 -0.29 9.43
N GLU A 290 10.65 0.23 8.87
CA GLU A 290 10.68 1.58 8.26
C GLU A 290 9.71 1.69 7.09
N PHE A 291 9.66 0.66 6.23
CA PHE A 291 8.68 0.57 5.14
C PHE A 291 7.23 0.43 5.65
N LEU A 292 7.01 -0.31 6.75
CA LEU A 292 5.70 -0.40 7.39
C LEU A 292 5.26 0.93 8.00
N GLU A 293 6.19 1.71 8.57
CA GLU A 293 5.91 3.07 9.03
C GLU A 293 5.44 3.97 7.87
N GLU A 294 6.16 3.99 6.75
CA GLU A 294 5.78 4.76 5.56
C GLU A 294 4.38 4.36 5.06
N SER A 295 4.12 3.04 4.98
CA SER A 295 2.84 2.50 4.52
C SER A 295 1.70 2.86 5.47
N LEU A 296 1.92 2.78 6.79
CA LEU A 296 0.93 3.17 7.80
C LEU A 296 0.64 4.67 7.75
N ARG A 297 1.67 5.52 7.64
CA ARG A 297 1.50 6.98 7.56
C ARG A 297 0.75 7.38 6.29
N THR A 298 1.11 6.81 5.15
CA THR A 298 0.40 7.00 3.88
C THR A 298 -1.07 6.59 3.99
N SER A 299 -1.34 5.47 4.66
CA SER A 299 -2.69 4.97 4.91
C SER A 299 -3.50 5.90 5.83
N VAL A 300 -2.86 6.48 6.85
CA VAL A 300 -3.48 7.48 7.73
C VAL A 300 -3.81 8.77 6.96
N GLU A 301 -2.92 9.23 6.09
CA GLU A 301 -3.14 10.42 5.26
C GLU A 301 -4.26 10.22 4.22
N SER A 302 -4.50 8.98 3.82
CA SER A 302 -5.50 8.61 2.81
C SER A 302 -6.86 8.20 3.39
N VAL A 303 -7.06 8.35 4.71
CA VAL A 303 -8.33 8.01 5.38
C VAL A 303 -9.50 8.79 4.77
N ASP A 304 -10.52 8.06 4.32
CA ASP A 304 -11.79 8.67 3.91
C ASP A 304 -12.73 8.76 5.13
N PRO A 305 -13.13 9.98 5.56
CA PRO A 305 -13.99 10.18 6.72
C PRO A 305 -15.44 9.73 6.53
N ASP A 306 -15.83 9.33 5.33
CA ASP A 306 -17.16 8.79 5.01
C ASP A 306 -17.16 7.27 4.83
N ARG A 307 -16.01 6.59 5.03
CA ARG A 307 -15.84 5.14 4.87
C ARG A 307 -15.20 4.49 6.09
N ILE A 308 -15.20 3.16 6.09
CA ILE A 308 -14.37 2.38 7.01
C ILE A 308 -12.98 2.23 6.40
N ASN A 309 -11.96 2.48 7.21
CA ASN A 309 -10.55 2.46 6.80
C ASN A 309 -9.84 1.41 7.66
N VAL A 310 -9.12 0.50 7.02
CA VAL A 310 -8.38 -0.57 7.69
C VAL A 310 -6.94 -0.60 7.25
N PHE A 311 -6.06 -1.01 8.15
CA PHE A 311 -4.67 -1.33 7.87
C PHE A 311 -4.28 -2.51 8.75
N HIS A 312 -3.66 -3.52 8.16
CA HIS A 312 -3.16 -4.65 8.92
C HIS A 312 -1.90 -5.23 8.30
N ILE A 313 -1.05 -5.75 9.17
CA ILE A 313 0.13 -6.52 8.80
C ILE A 313 0.04 -7.89 9.44
N THR A 314 0.62 -8.89 8.80
CA THR A 314 0.68 -10.25 9.38
C THR A 314 2.12 -10.71 9.51
N ILE A 315 2.45 -11.30 10.66
CA ILE A 315 3.80 -11.80 11.01
C ILE A 315 3.75 -13.25 11.49
N HIS A 316 4.89 -13.94 11.56
CA HIS A 316 4.98 -15.30 12.12
C HIS A 316 5.54 -15.31 13.55
N PRO A 317 5.20 -16.33 14.37
CA PRO A 317 5.80 -16.55 15.67
C PRO A 317 7.32 -16.53 15.61
N GLY A 318 7.90 -15.53 16.27
CA GLY A 318 9.35 -15.41 16.35
C GLY A 318 10.04 -14.98 15.06
N GLU A 319 9.33 -14.35 14.12
CA GLU A 319 9.91 -13.82 12.89
C GLU A 319 10.91 -12.68 13.14
N PHE A 320 10.54 -11.71 13.98
CA PHE A 320 11.29 -10.46 14.21
C PHE A 320 11.91 -10.38 15.60
N LYS A 321 12.85 -11.27 15.91
CA LYS A 321 13.45 -11.32 17.26
C LYS A 321 14.56 -10.31 17.50
N GLY A 322 14.97 -9.51 16.53
CA GLY A 322 16.08 -8.57 16.73
C GLY A 322 17.32 -9.25 17.36
N GLY A 323 17.97 -8.56 18.28
CA GLY A 323 19.17 -9.05 18.98
C GLY A 323 18.85 -10.03 20.12
N ALA A 324 19.80 -10.92 20.44
CA ALA A 324 19.63 -11.98 21.45
C ALA A 324 19.27 -11.50 22.89
N ASN A 325 19.40 -10.20 23.17
CA ASN A 325 19.09 -9.61 24.48
C ASN A 325 17.79 -8.79 24.48
N GLU A 326 17.24 -8.46 23.30
CA GLU A 326 16.06 -7.59 23.12
C GLU A 326 15.16 -8.20 22.04
N PRO A 327 14.54 -9.36 22.34
CA PRO A 327 13.57 -10.00 21.44
C PRO A 327 12.44 -9.03 21.10
N PHE A 328 12.09 -8.95 19.81
CA PHE A 328 11.00 -8.10 19.30
C PHE A 328 11.21 -6.59 19.46
N GLN A 329 12.44 -6.12 19.70
CA GLN A 329 12.73 -4.69 19.84
C GLN A 329 12.24 -3.87 18.64
N VAL A 330 12.39 -4.37 17.43
CA VAL A 330 11.91 -3.68 16.21
C VAL A 330 10.38 -3.50 16.20
N ILE A 331 9.64 -4.44 16.79
CA ILE A 331 8.18 -4.33 16.95
C ILE A 331 7.86 -3.32 18.06
N GLU A 332 8.52 -3.39 19.21
CA GLU A 332 8.34 -2.42 20.31
C GLU A 332 8.65 -0.99 19.84
N ASP A 333 9.73 -0.79 19.08
CA ASP A 333 10.10 0.51 18.52
C ASP A 333 9.02 1.02 17.57
N PHE A 334 8.55 0.18 16.64
CA PHE A 334 7.46 0.54 15.75
C PHE A 334 6.17 0.91 16.50
N LEU A 335 5.79 0.11 17.50
CA LEU A 335 4.60 0.39 18.30
C LEU A 335 4.75 1.68 19.11
N THR A 336 5.89 1.89 19.76
CA THR A 336 6.16 3.04 20.64
C THR A 336 6.34 4.34 19.85
N GLU A 337 7.09 4.30 18.76
CA GLU A 337 7.52 5.49 18.02
C GLU A 337 6.54 5.89 16.92
N VAL A 338 5.75 4.94 16.41
CA VAL A 338 4.84 5.17 15.28
C VAL A 338 3.38 5.01 15.68
N VAL A 339 3.00 3.84 16.21
CA VAL A 339 1.58 3.51 16.43
C VAL A 339 1.01 4.29 17.62
N ASP A 340 1.68 4.30 18.76
CA ASP A 340 1.21 4.96 19.99
C ASP A 340 0.95 6.46 19.79
N PRO A 341 1.81 7.25 19.12
CA PRO A 341 1.50 8.64 18.78
C PRO A 341 0.24 8.79 17.92
N LEU A 342 0.07 7.95 16.89
CA LEU A 342 -1.10 8.01 16.01
C LEU A 342 -2.39 7.63 16.76
N VAL A 343 -2.32 6.69 17.70
CA VAL A 343 -3.42 6.34 18.60
C VAL A 343 -3.74 7.49 19.56
N ALA A 344 -2.73 8.12 20.15
CA ALA A 344 -2.90 9.26 21.05
C ALA A 344 -3.51 10.49 20.33
N GLU A 345 -3.20 10.67 19.05
CA GLU A 345 -3.80 11.69 18.17
C GLU A 345 -5.22 11.34 17.71
N GLY A 346 -5.68 10.10 17.93
CA GLY A 346 -6.97 9.59 17.47
C GLY A 346 -7.03 9.32 15.97
N LYS A 347 -5.89 9.25 15.28
CA LYS A 347 -5.80 8.93 13.85
C LYS A 347 -5.86 7.42 13.58
N VAL A 348 -5.35 6.63 14.53
CA VAL A 348 -5.35 5.16 14.48
C VAL A 348 -6.11 4.61 15.68
N ARG A 349 -6.79 3.48 15.49
CA ARG A 349 -7.43 2.73 16.59
C ARG A 349 -7.23 1.24 16.40
N TRP A 350 -6.83 0.57 17.49
CA TRP A 350 -6.79 -0.88 17.53
C TRP A 350 -8.17 -1.50 17.30
N ALA A 351 -8.23 -2.49 16.42
CA ALA A 351 -9.42 -3.31 16.18
C ALA A 351 -8.99 -4.70 15.73
N THR A 352 -9.69 -5.75 16.15
CA THR A 352 -9.43 -7.08 15.58
C THR A 352 -9.93 -7.15 14.14
N PHE A 353 -9.52 -8.14 13.35
CA PHE A 353 -10.02 -8.34 11.99
C PHE A 353 -11.56 -8.47 11.96
N SER A 354 -12.14 -9.22 12.89
CA SER A 354 -13.59 -9.25 13.09
C SER A 354 -14.18 -7.91 13.49
N GLY A 355 -13.50 -7.13 14.33
CA GLY A 355 -13.90 -5.76 14.66
C GLY A 355 -13.93 -4.84 13.44
N MET A 356 -12.93 -4.94 12.56
CA MET A 356 -12.88 -4.21 11.29
C MET A 356 -14.04 -4.59 10.35
N ALA A 357 -14.32 -5.88 10.23
CA ALA A 357 -15.43 -6.38 9.41
C ALA A 357 -16.81 -6.00 9.99
N ASP A 358 -16.95 -5.97 11.32
CA ASP A 358 -18.18 -5.54 11.99
C ASP A 358 -18.44 -4.04 11.80
N ALA A 359 -17.39 -3.22 11.87
CA ALA A 359 -17.42 -1.79 11.54
C ALA A 359 -17.90 -1.59 10.09
N PHE A 360 -17.27 -2.30 9.15
CA PHE A 360 -17.68 -2.29 7.74
C PHE A 360 -19.13 -2.73 7.53
N THR A 361 -19.55 -3.85 8.11
CA THR A 361 -20.92 -4.36 7.96
C THR A 361 -21.96 -3.38 8.52
N THR A 362 -21.61 -2.69 9.61
CA THR A 362 -22.45 -1.65 10.20
C THR A 362 -22.58 -0.45 9.26
N TRP A 363 -21.46 0.00 8.70
CA TRP A 363 -21.40 1.10 7.73
C TRP A 363 -22.14 0.76 6.42
N GLU A 364 -21.93 -0.42 5.85
CA GLU A 364 -22.52 -0.88 4.59
C GLU A 364 -24.05 -0.91 4.69
N LYS A 365 -24.56 -1.40 5.82
CA LYS A 365 -26.00 -1.41 6.10
C LYS A 365 -26.60 0.00 6.19
N ALA A 366 -25.82 0.98 6.65
CA ALA A 366 -26.23 2.38 6.68
C ALA A 366 -26.12 3.05 5.30
N ASN A 367 -25.26 2.52 4.42
CA ASN A 367 -24.90 3.09 3.12
C ASN A 367 -25.12 2.11 1.94
N PRO A 368 -26.33 1.51 1.78
CA PRO A 368 -26.55 0.37 0.87
C PRO A 368 -26.42 0.68 -0.63
N THR A 369 -26.21 1.94 -1.01
CA THR A 369 -26.06 2.38 -2.41
C THR A 369 -24.67 2.93 -2.71
N ILE A 370 -23.76 2.92 -1.73
CA ILE A 370 -22.41 3.45 -1.87
C ILE A 370 -21.47 2.25 -2.05
N ASP A 371 -20.72 2.24 -3.15
CA ASP A 371 -19.61 1.29 -3.29
C ASP A 371 -18.49 1.68 -2.31
N PRO A 372 -18.10 0.80 -1.38
CA PRO A 372 -17.06 1.08 -0.39
C PRO A 372 -15.68 1.29 -0.98
N ARG A 373 -15.39 0.83 -2.20
CA ARG A 373 -14.07 1.01 -2.84
C ARG A 373 -13.95 2.31 -3.66
N GLY A 374 -15.08 2.97 -3.95
CA GLY A 374 -15.09 4.20 -4.75
C GLY A 374 -15.19 3.89 -6.24
N GLY A 375 -16.35 4.24 -6.79
CA GLY A 375 -16.69 4.16 -8.20
C GLY A 375 -18.09 4.71 -8.34
N GLU A 376 -18.29 5.74 -9.17
CA GLU A 376 -19.62 6.28 -9.40
C GLU A 376 -20.54 5.17 -9.90
N GLY A 377 -21.63 4.93 -9.15
CA GLY A 377 -22.76 4.15 -9.62
C GLY A 377 -23.19 4.68 -10.99
N THR A 378 -22.99 3.86 -12.01
CA THR A 378 -23.29 4.17 -13.41
C THR A 378 -24.75 4.64 -13.58
N SER A 379 -24.94 5.94 -13.77
CA SER A 379 -26.11 6.50 -14.45
C SER A 379 -25.63 7.30 -15.65
N ALA A 380 -25.58 6.64 -16.79
CA ALA A 380 -25.21 7.21 -18.08
C ALA A 380 -26.09 8.40 -18.48
N THR A 381 -25.46 9.56 -18.75
CA THR A 381 -25.97 10.52 -19.73
C THR A 381 -24.80 11.16 -20.49
N LYS A 382 -24.83 10.97 -21.81
CA LYS A 382 -23.87 11.46 -22.81
C LYS A 382 -23.63 12.97 -22.72
N ALA A 383 -22.36 13.38 -22.73
CA ALA A 383 -21.97 14.73 -23.11
C ALA A 383 -21.49 14.74 -24.57
N ASP A 384 -21.84 15.83 -25.23
CA ASP A 384 -21.73 16.15 -26.66
C ASP A 384 -20.38 16.82 -26.93
N ASP A 385 -19.79 16.51 -28.09
CA ASP A 385 -18.59 17.16 -28.61
C ASP A 385 -18.84 18.68 -28.80
N SER A 386 -17.89 19.54 -28.43
CA SER A 386 -17.20 20.40 -29.41
C SER A 386 -16.41 21.60 -28.83
N VAL A 387 -15.30 21.86 -29.53
CA VAL A 387 -14.57 23.12 -29.77
C VAL A 387 -13.52 23.58 -28.74
N MET A 388 -12.26 23.27 -29.09
CA MET A 388 -11.06 24.03 -28.74
C MET A 388 -11.09 25.44 -29.38
N GLN A 389 -10.90 26.49 -28.59
CA GLN A 389 -10.40 27.78 -29.06
C GLN A 389 -9.16 28.17 -28.26
N GLU A 390 -8.12 28.56 -29.00
CA GLU A 390 -6.89 29.17 -28.51
C GLU A 390 -7.20 30.52 -27.83
N GLU A 391 -6.68 30.75 -26.62
CA GLU A 391 -6.65 32.08 -26.03
C GLU A 391 -5.23 32.52 -25.61
N GLU A 392 -4.99 33.81 -25.88
CA GLU A 392 -3.74 34.54 -25.69
C GLU A 392 -3.40 34.78 -24.21
N VAL A 393 -2.10 34.89 -23.95
CA VAL A 393 -1.46 35.06 -22.64
C VAL A 393 -1.88 36.36 -21.93
N SER A 394 -2.64 36.21 -20.84
CA SER A 394 -2.88 37.23 -19.81
C SER A 394 -1.87 37.05 -18.67
N THR A 395 -1.20 38.12 -18.25
CA THR A 395 -0.41 38.16 -17.02
C THR A 395 -1.35 38.30 -15.83
N ASP A 396 -1.91 37.19 -15.38
CA ASP A 396 -2.89 37.15 -14.31
C ASP A 396 -2.26 36.70 -12.98
N SER A 397 -2.66 37.34 -11.89
CA SER A 397 -2.40 36.95 -10.51
C SER A 397 -3.13 35.66 -10.10
N SER A 398 -3.61 34.88 -11.07
CA SER A 398 -4.46 33.71 -10.92
C SER A 398 -3.71 32.37 -11.02
N LEU A 399 -2.41 32.37 -11.32
CA LEU A 399 -1.65 31.13 -11.53
C LEU A 399 -1.45 30.31 -10.24
N GLY A 400 -1.46 30.98 -9.08
CA GLY A 400 -1.36 30.30 -7.81
C GLY A 400 -1.32 31.25 -6.62
N GLU A 401 -1.52 30.71 -5.42
CA GLU A 401 -1.51 31.43 -4.15
C GLU A 401 -0.60 30.76 -3.13
N ALA A 402 -0.22 31.52 -2.09
CA ALA A 402 0.55 30.95 -0.98
C ALA A 402 -0.33 29.96 -0.20
N GLY A 403 0.26 28.84 0.21
CA GLY A 403 -0.37 27.87 1.09
C GLY A 403 -0.35 28.32 2.55
N ASP A 404 -0.85 27.44 3.43
CA ASP A 404 -0.96 27.72 4.86
C ASP A 404 0.40 27.78 5.58
N GLU A 405 1.42 27.15 5.00
CA GLU A 405 2.77 27.07 5.56
C GLU A 405 3.77 27.90 4.75
N ALA A 406 4.85 28.33 5.40
CA ALA A 406 5.89 29.08 4.72
C ALA A 406 6.61 28.19 3.70
N GLY A 407 6.64 28.64 2.44
CA GLY A 407 7.24 27.88 1.34
C GLY A 407 6.29 26.86 0.71
N THR A 408 5.01 26.84 1.07
CA THR A 408 3.99 26.07 0.36
C THR A 408 3.09 26.97 -0.48
N TYR A 409 2.55 26.41 -1.56
CA TYR A 409 1.77 27.12 -2.57
C TYR A 409 0.70 26.21 -3.17
N TRP A 410 -0.36 26.84 -3.66
CA TRP A 410 -1.41 26.22 -4.46
C TRP A 410 -1.34 26.73 -5.88
N VAL A 411 -1.10 25.86 -6.86
CA VAL A 411 -1.04 26.20 -8.29
C VAL A 411 -2.26 25.65 -9.00
N THR A 412 -2.93 26.45 -9.83
CA THR A 412 -4.16 25.99 -10.51
C THR A 412 -3.82 25.22 -11.80
N ASN A 413 -4.35 24.01 -11.96
CA ASN A 413 -4.35 23.26 -13.21
C ASN A 413 -5.69 23.40 -13.95
N PRO A 414 -5.78 24.23 -15.00
CA PRO A 414 -7.04 24.45 -15.71
C PRO A 414 -7.50 23.22 -16.51
N SER A 415 -6.59 22.29 -16.82
CA SER A 415 -6.91 21.07 -17.57
C SER A 415 -7.68 20.05 -16.72
N ASP A 416 -7.74 20.24 -15.40
CA ASP A 416 -8.50 19.39 -14.47
C ASP A 416 -9.57 20.18 -13.70
N GLY A 417 -10.34 20.99 -14.42
CA GLY A 417 -11.44 21.75 -13.81
C GLY A 417 -10.97 22.78 -12.77
N ASP A 418 -9.80 23.37 -12.99
CA ASP A 418 -9.14 24.32 -12.08
C ASP A 418 -8.69 23.69 -10.74
N ALA A 419 -8.32 22.41 -10.74
CA ALA A 419 -7.77 21.73 -9.57
C ALA A 419 -6.56 22.47 -9.00
N ARG A 420 -6.46 22.54 -7.67
CA ARG A 420 -5.33 23.17 -6.97
C ARG A 420 -4.27 22.14 -6.63
N LEU A 421 -3.07 22.36 -7.16
CA LEU A 421 -1.88 21.55 -6.94
C LEU A 421 -1.06 22.08 -5.78
N PHE A 422 -0.77 21.20 -4.83
CA PHE A 422 0.12 21.49 -3.72
C PHE A 422 1.57 21.49 -4.20
N VAL A 423 2.28 22.59 -3.93
CA VAL A 423 3.69 22.78 -4.28
C VAL A 423 4.44 23.25 -3.05
N GLN A 424 5.60 22.64 -2.78
CA GLN A 424 6.50 23.07 -1.72
C GLN A 424 7.87 23.46 -2.29
N VAL A 425 8.35 24.62 -1.83
CA VAL A 425 9.64 25.22 -2.19
C VAL A 425 10.55 25.19 -0.98
N ILE A 426 11.66 24.47 -1.11
CA ILE A 426 12.57 24.12 -0.02
C ILE A 426 13.91 24.78 -0.29
N GLN A 427 14.45 25.44 0.73
CA GLN A 427 15.80 25.98 0.76
C GLN A 427 16.44 25.64 2.10
N SER A 428 17.76 25.42 2.11
CA SER A 428 18.48 25.31 3.37
C SER A 428 18.42 26.63 4.14
N ASP A 429 18.50 26.57 5.47
CA ASP A 429 18.43 27.75 6.31
C ASP A 429 19.50 28.80 5.97
N GLU A 430 20.68 28.36 5.55
CA GLU A 430 21.77 29.25 5.11
C GLU A 430 21.44 30.03 3.83
N ASN A 431 20.50 29.52 3.04
CA ASN A 431 20.13 30.03 1.72
C ASN A 431 18.73 30.63 1.66
N ARG A 432 17.97 30.57 2.75
CA ARG A 432 16.60 31.07 2.83
C ARG A 432 16.46 32.50 2.26
N GLY A 433 15.58 32.65 1.28
CA GLY A 433 15.28 33.91 0.60
C GLY A 433 16.32 34.37 -0.42
N LYS A 434 17.37 33.58 -0.69
CA LYS A 434 18.27 33.83 -1.82
C LYS A 434 17.64 33.29 -3.10
N ARG A 435 17.92 33.96 -4.20
CA ARG A 435 17.61 33.46 -5.55
C ARG A 435 18.67 32.44 -5.96
N LEU A 436 18.27 31.18 -6.17
CA LEU A 436 19.19 30.07 -6.46
C LEU A 436 18.75 29.24 -7.68
N PRO A 437 19.69 28.51 -8.33
CA PRO A 437 19.34 27.47 -9.30
C PRO A 437 18.34 26.50 -8.69
N THR A 438 17.34 26.11 -9.48
CA THR A 438 16.15 25.40 -9.01
C THR A 438 16.06 24.01 -9.59
N LEU A 439 15.78 23.02 -8.74
CA LEU A 439 15.51 21.64 -9.14
C LEU A 439 14.04 21.31 -8.88
N VAL A 440 13.33 20.85 -9.91
CA VAL A 440 11.98 20.31 -9.76
C VAL A 440 12.08 18.79 -9.71
N LEU A 441 11.58 18.19 -8.62
CA LEU A 441 11.67 16.75 -8.38
C LEU A 441 10.34 16.07 -8.73
N PHE A 442 10.40 15.02 -9.57
CA PHE A 442 9.24 14.29 -10.06
C PHE A 442 9.09 12.94 -9.35
N PRO A 443 7.98 12.70 -8.62
CA PRO A 443 7.82 11.50 -7.81
C PRO A 443 7.59 10.22 -8.64
N SER A 444 7.80 9.06 -8.03
CA SER A 444 7.48 7.74 -8.63
C SER A 444 5.98 7.57 -8.88
N GLY A 445 5.58 6.53 -9.61
CA GLY A 445 4.19 6.27 -9.98
C GLY A 445 3.32 6.02 -8.76
N GLY A 446 2.14 6.64 -8.71
CA GLY A 446 1.25 6.64 -7.55
C GLY A 446 1.74 7.47 -6.34
N ALA A 447 2.97 7.98 -6.36
CA ALA A 447 3.54 8.77 -5.25
C ALA A 447 3.30 10.27 -5.42
N HIS A 448 3.67 11.02 -4.37
CA HIS A 448 3.56 12.48 -4.26
C HIS A 448 4.79 13.05 -3.51
N SER A 449 4.78 14.32 -3.11
CA SER A 449 5.95 15.07 -2.63
C SER A 449 6.63 14.49 -1.37
N SER A 450 5.91 13.74 -0.54
CA SER A 450 6.42 13.08 0.67
C SER A 450 7.59 12.15 0.38
N LEU A 451 7.62 11.57 -0.82
CA LEU A 451 8.71 10.76 -1.35
C LEU A 451 10.07 11.49 -1.28
N PHE A 452 10.10 12.81 -1.34
CA PHE A 452 11.35 13.57 -1.28
C PHE A 452 11.56 14.30 0.04
N THR A 453 10.48 14.61 0.76
CA THR A 453 10.53 15.40 2.00
C THR A 453 10.59 14.55 3.26
N GLN A 454 10.24 13.27 3.16
CA GLN A 454 10.26 12.33 4.30
C GLN A 454 11.26 11.19 4.11
N LEU A 455 11.41 10.65 2.88
CA LEU A 455 12.31 9.52 2.66
C LEU A 455 13.78 9.89 2.87
N GLN A 456 14.42 9.08 3.71
CA GLN A 456 15.86 9.03 3.89
C GLN A 456 16.39 7.76 3.21
N ARG A 457 17.35 7.88 2.29
CA ARG A 457 17.97 6.68 1.68
C ARG A 457 18.88 5.92 2.66
N LYS A 458 19.18 6.52 3.80
CA LYS A 458 19.96 5.94 4.88
C LYS A 458 19.39 6.43 6.21
N LYS A 459 19.14 5.51 7.14
CA LYS A 459 18.71 5.86 8.50
C LYS A 459 19.60 6.96 9.11
N GLY A 460 18.98 8.09 9.46
CA GLY A 460 19.65 9.26 10.02
C GLY A 460 20.38 10.15 9.01
N SER A 461 20.15 9.97 7.70
CA SER A 461 20.51 10.96 6.68
C SER A 461 19.40 12.01 6.54
N GLU A 462 19.72 13.13 5.92
CA GLU A 462 18.70 14.11 5.58
C GLU A 462 17.75 13.55 4.50
N PRO A 463 16.49 14.01 4.45
CA PRO A 463 15.60 13.78 3.32
C PRO A 463 16.25 14.15 1.97
N ILE A 464 15.76 13.56 0.88
CA ILE A 464 16.31 13.80 -0.46
C ILE A 464 16.25 15.29 -0.83
N ALA A 465 15.11 15.94 -0.59
CA ALA A 465 14.95 17.36 -0.87
C ALA A 465 15.92 18.23 -0.07
N ASP A 466 16.16 17.90 1.20
CA ASP A 466 17.08 18.62 2.07
C ASP A 466 18.53 18.45 1.61
N THR A 467 18.91 17.28 1.11
CA THR A 467 20.24 17.05 0.54
C THR A 467 20.51 17.98 -0.67
N PHE A 468 19.55 18.11 -1.58
CA PHE A 468 19.67 19.07 -2.69
C PHE A 468 19.67 20.53 -2.20
N ALA A 469 18.84 20.88 -1.22
CA ALA A 469 18.79 22.22 -0.66
C ALA A 469 20.12 22.61 0.02
N GLN A 470 20.74 21.67 0.73
CA GLN A 470 22.07 21.81 1.33
C GLN A 470 23.18 21.92 0.26
N ALA A 471 23.01 21.28 -0.90
CA ALA A 471 23.91 21.42 -2.04
C ALA A 471 23.80 22.78 -2.76
N GLY A 472 22.90 23.67 -2.33
CA GLY A 472 22.79 25.04 -2.83
C GLY A 472 21.71 25.27 -3.88
N PHE A 473 20.72 24.38 -3.95
CA PHE A 473 19.57 24.52 -4.84
C PHE A 473 18.34 25.06 -4.09
N THR A 474 17.47 25.78 -4.81
CA THR A 474 16.05 25.84 -4.44
C THR A 474 15.41 24.55 -4.95
N VAL A 475 14.71 23.81 -4.10
CA VAL A 475 14.11 22.53 -4.46
C VAL A 475 12.60 22.69 -4.50
N VAL A 476 11.98 22.28 -5.61
CA VAL A 476 10.53 22.27 -5.79
C VAL A 476 10.06 20.84 -5.82
N VAL A 477 9.18 20.50 -4.90
CA VAL A 477 8.43 19.25 -4.87
C VAL A 477 6.95 19.58 -4.98
N PHE A 478 6.17 18.64 -5.52
CA PHE A 478 4.74 18.86 -5.72
C PHE A 478 3.98 17.54 -5.64
N ASP A 479 2.69 17.66 -5.36
CA ASP A 479 1.75 16.56 -5.42
C ASP A 479 1.03 16.62 -6.80
N PRO A 480 1.09 15.58 -7.65
CA PRO A 480 0.32 15.54 -8.91
C PRO A 480 -1.19 15.60 -8.67
N ASP A 481 -1.99 15.95 -9.68
CA ASP A 481 -3.46 16.00 -9.56
C ASP A 481 -4.03 14.69 -9.00
N GLY A 482 -4.97 14.79 -8.06
CA GLY A 482 -5.60 13.64 -7.40
C GLY A 482 -4.67 12.85 -6.46
N ARG A 483 -3.50 13.38 -6.09
CA ARG A 483 -2.56 12.75 -5.16
C ARG A 483 -2.19 13.67 -4.00
N GLY A 484 -1.84 13.08 -2.87
CA GLY A 484 -1.38 13.82 -1.69
C GLY A 484 -2.38 14.90 -1.28
N GLN A 485 -1.91 16.15 -1.20
CA GLN A 485 -2.72 17.32 -0.88
C GLN A 485 -3.36 17.99 -2.11
N SER A 486 -2.97 17.60 -3.32
CA SER A 486 -3.52 18.17 -4.55
C SER A 486 -4.94 17.70 -4.81
N GLU A 487 -5.77 18.62 -5.29
CA GLU A 487 -7.10 18.32 -5.80
C GLU A 487 -7.00 17.64 -7.18
N GLY A 488 -8.15 17.27 -7.76
CA GLY A 488 -8.22 16.76 -9.13
C GLY A 488 -8.28 15.23 -9.23
N THR A 489 -7.95 14.72 -10.41
CA THR A 489 -8.03 13.32 -10.81
C THR A 489 -6.64 12.80 -11.16
N ASP A 490 -6.27 11.64 -10.61
CA ASP A 490 -5.02 10.98 -10.99
C ASP A 490 -5.15 10.38 -12.40
N ASP A 491 -4.50 11.03 -13.38
CA ASP A 491 -4.42 10.54 -14.76
C ASP A 491 -3.14 9.72 -15.04
N LEU A 492 -2.42 9.34 -13.98
CA LEU A 492 -1.24 8.47 -14.01
C LEU A 492 -0.06 9.04 -14.82
N TYR A 493 0.14 10.36 -14.78
CA TYR A 493 1.16 11.09 -15.56
C TYR A 493 0.80 11.29 -17.04
N GLY A 494 -0.49 11.25 -17.34
CA GLY A 494 -1.04 11.58 -18.64
C GLY A 494 -1.00 13.07 -18.93
N PHE A 495 -1.78 13.49 -19.92
CA PHE A 495 -1.73 14.87 -20.37
C PHE A 495 -2.19 15.90 -19.33
N VAL A 496 -3.09 15.54 -18.41
CA VAL A 496 -3.60 16.43 -17.37
C VAL A 496 -2.50 16.75 -16.35
N HIS A 497 -1.79 15.75 -15.85
CA HIS A 497 -0.66 15.98 -14.94
C HIS A 497 0.47 16.78 -15.60
N GLN A 498 0.75 16.51 -16.87
CA GLN A 498 1.77 17.24 -17.64
C GLN A 498 1.40 18.72 -17.82
N ASP A 499 0.11 19.05 -17.96
CA ASP A 499 -0.39 20.42 -17.99
C ASP A 499 -0.25 21.09 -16.62
N GLY A 500 -0.52 20.34 -15.54
CA GLY A 500 -0.29 20.78 -14.17
C GLY A 500 1.16 21.18 -13.93
N VAL A 501 2.13 20.34 -14.34
CA VAL A 501 3.56 20.65 -14.20
C VAL A 501 3.95 21.91 -14.97
N LYS A 502 3.41 22.12 -16.17
CA LYS A 502 3.66 23.36 -16.93
C LYS A 502 3.21 24.59 -16.15
N GLU A 503 2.03 24.54 -15.51
CA GLU A 503 1.55 25.66 -14.69
C GLU A 503 2.38 25.82 -13.41
N ILE A 504 2.84 24.72 -12.79
CA ILE A 504 3.80 24.77 -11.67
C ILE A 504 5.08 25.50 -12.09
N VAL A 505 5.68 25.13 -13.24
CA VAL A 505 6.92 25.77 -13.72
C VAL A 505 6.70 27.26 -13.96
N LYS A 506 5.60 27.65 -14.60
CA LYS A 506 5.27 29.07 -14.81
C LYS A 506 5.10 29.82 -13.49
N TYR A 507 4.45 29.19 -12.52
CA TYR A 507 4.23 29.80 -11.20
C TYR A 507 5.54 30.00 -10.44
N ILE A 508 6.39 28.96 -10.34
CA ILE A 508 7.65 29.06 -9.58
C ILE A 508 8.61 30.08 -10.18
N GLN A 509 8.56 30.35 -11.49
CA GLN A 509 9.34 31.44 -12.12
C GLN A 509 9.02 32.83 -11.55
N THR A 510 7.86 33.00 -10.91
CA THR A 510 7.44 34.27 -10.29
C THR A 510 7.97 34.44 -8.87
N LEU A 511 8.47 33.36 -8.24
CA LEU A 511 8.93 33.37 -6.86
C LEU A 511 10.32 34.01 -6.74
N PRO A 512 10.55 34.90 -5.76
CA PRO A 512 11.81 35.63 -5.63
C PRO A 512 13.04 34.75 -5.31
N GLU A 513 12.83 33.58 -4.73
CA GLU A 513 13.84 32.57 -4.39
C GLU A 513 14.23 31.65 -5.56
N VAL A 514 13.49 31.69 -6.67
CA VAL A 514 13.74 30.87 -7.86
C VAL A 514 14.57 31.65 -8.88
N ASP A 515 15.69 31.08 -9.30
CA ASP A 515 16.36 31.54 -10.51
C ASP A 515 15.64 31.01 -11.76
N SER A 516 14.73 31.81 -12.31
CA SER A 516 13.93 31.46 -13.49
C SER A 516 14.74 31.19 -14.77
N GLU A 517 16.04 31.52 -14.79
CA GLU A 517 16.95 31.18 -15.89
C GLU A 517 17.70 29.86 -15.65
N GLN A 518 17.59 29.25 -14.46
CA GLN A 518 18.30 28.05 -14.05
C GLN A 518 17.34 27.07 -13.37
N ILE A 519 16.47 26.44 -14.16
CA ILE A 519 15.57 25.37 -13.69
C ILE A 519 16.00 24.04 -14.31
N GLY A 520 16.22 23.00 -13.50
CA GLY A 520 16.52 21.65 -13.94
C GLY A 520 15.45 20.66 -13.46
N PHE A 521 15.19 19.62 -14.24
CA PHE A 521 14.29 18.54 -13.85
C PHE A 521 15.08 17.34 -13.36
N VAL A 522 14.59 16.71 -12.28
CA VAL A 522 15.10 15.43 -11.76
C VAL A 522 13.92 14.51 -11.50
N SER A 523 13.84 13.37 -12.16
CA SER A 523 12.77 12.40 -11.90
C SER A 523 13.30 11.15 -11.24
N TYR A 524 12.48 10.52 -10.40
CA TYR A 524 12.74 9.17 -9.91
C TYR A 524 11.71 8.19 -10.47
N SER A 525 12.18 7.02 -10.93
CA SER A 525 11.32 5.93 -11.38
C SER A 525 10.31 6.41 -12.43
N TYR A 526 9.04 6.06 -12.29
CA TYR A 526 7.96 6.46 -13.20
C TYR A 526 7.79 7.97 -13.37
N GLY A 527 8.35 8.81 -12.49
CA GLY A 527 8.35 10.26 -12.66
C GLY A 527 8.99 10.72 -13.98
N ASN A 528 9.82 9.88 -14.61
CA ASN A 528 10.35 10.12 -15.95
C ASN A 528 9.22 10.27 -17.00
N ASN A 529 8.12 9.55 -16.85
CA ASN A 529 6.98 9.59 -17.75
C ASN A 529 6.33 10.98 -17.72
N LEU A 530 6.20 11.57 -16.52
CA LEU A 530 5.72 12.93 -16.36
C LEU A 530 6.74 13.97 -16.86
N ALA A 531 7.99 13.86 -16.41
CA ALA A 531 9.04 14.84 -16.70
C ALA A 531 9.35 14.94 -18.20
N SER A 532 9.65 13.80 -18.84
CA SER A 532 10.02 13.75 -20.25
C SER A 532 8.87 14.20 -21.16
N ALA A 533 7.63 13.78 -20.86
CA ALA A 533 6.46 14.16 -21.64
C ALA A 533 6.14 15.65 -21.51
N THR A 534 6.21 16.20 -20.29
CA THR A 534 6.04 17.64 -20.05
C THR A 534 7.04 18.45 -20.88
N MET A 535 8.33 18.09 -20.83
CA MET A 535 9.37 18.82 -21.56
C MET A 535 9.22 18.70 -23.07
N ALA A 536 8.81 17.54 -23.58
CA ALA A 536 8.59 17.33 -25.00
C ALA A 536 7.35 18.06 -25.54
N ARG A 537 6.28 18.19 -24.73
CA ARG A 537 5.06 18.94 -25.08
C ARG A 537 5.22 20.44 -24.92
N TYR A 538 6.01 20.87 -23.96
CA TYR A 538 6.22 22.27 -23.59
C TYR A 538 7.71 22.66 -23.69
N PRO A 539 8.32 22.59 -24.88
CA PRO A 539 9.74 22.91 -25.08
C PRO A 539 10.07 24.39 -24.85
N GLU A 540 9.07 25.26 -24.71
CA GLU A 540 9.23 26.67 -24.36
C GLU A 540 9.51 26.91 -22.87
N LEU A 541 9.29 25.92 -22.00
CA LEU A 541 9.62 26.03 -20.59
C LEU A 541 11.14 26.24 -20.41
N PRO A 542 11.58 27.05 -19.43
CA PRO A 542 12.99 27.42 -19.25
C PRO A 542 13.83 26.31 -18.60
N ILE A 543 13.59 25.05 -18.97
CA ILE A 543 14.29 23.90 -18.38
C ILE A 543 15.68 23.79 -19.01
N ARG A 544 16.71 23.68 -18.20
CA ARG A 544 18.12 23.65 -18.62
C ARG A 544 18.63 22.25 -18.87
N PHE A 545 18.11 21.25 -18.19
CA PHE A 545 18.50 19.85 -18.33
C PHE A 545 17.46 18.91 -17.70
N PHE A 546 17.60 17.62 -17.99
CA PHE A 546 16.84 16.55 -17.36
C PHE A 546 17.77 15.47 -16.81
N ILE A 547 17.63 15.15 -15.51
CA ILE A 547 18.21 13.96 -14.88
C ILE A 547 17.11 12.93 -14.66
N ASP A 548 17.20 11.82 -15.37
CA ASP A 548 16.31 10.67 -15.25
C ASP A 548 16.97 9.62 -14.37
N TRP A 549 16.48 9.51 -13.14
CA TRP A 549 16.92 8.51 -12.18
C TRP A 549 16.03 7.28 -12.27
N GLU A 550 16.53 6.29 -13.00
CA GLU A 550 15.97 4.94 -13.13
C GLU A 550 14.54 4.85 -13.72
N GLY A 551 14.12 5.81 -14.54
CA GLY A 551 12.84 5.73 -15.21
C GLY A 551 12.67 4.53 -16.18
N PRO A 552 11.44 4.05 -16.39
CA PRO A 552 11.16 3.03 -17.39
C PRO A 552 11.20 3.61 -18.81
N ALA A 553 11.41 2.76 -19.82
CA ALA A 553 11.46 3.22 -21.22
C ALA A 553 10.08 3.25 -21.90
N GLY A 554 9.18 2.35 -21.53
CA GLY A 554 7.83 2.27 -22.06
C GLY A 554 7.00 1.18 -21.40
N MET A 555 5.90 0.81 -22.07
CA MET A 555 4.92 -0.12 -21.53
C MET A 555 5.46 -1.55 -21.32
N GLU A 556 6.46 -1.97 -22.11
CA GLU A 556 7.04 -3.32 -22.05
C GLU A 556 7.64 -3.62 -20.67
N GLN A 557 8.18 -2.60 -19.99
CA GLN A 557 8.75 -2.72 -18.64
C GLN A 557 7.68 -2.94 -17.55
N PHE A 558 6.39 -2.86 -17.89
CA PHE A 558 5.28 -3.17 -16.99
C PHE A 558 4.53 -4.45 -17.39
N GLY A 559 5.12 -5.26 -18.27
CA GLY A 559 4.53 -6.54 -18.67
C GLY A 559 3.65 -6.47 -19.91
N CYS A 560 3.62 -5.33 -20.64
CA CYS A 560 3.03 -5.31 -21.98
C CYS A 560 3.81 -6.18 -22.95
N THR A 561 3.29 -7.40 -23.15
CA THR A 561 3.70 -8.34 -24.19
C THR A 561 2.49 -8.64 -25.08
N ASP A 562 2.71 -9.12 -26.31
CA ASP A 562 1.63 -9.38 -27.29
C ASP A 562 0.46 -10.18 -26.66
N GLY A 563 -0.68 -9.51 -26.43
CA GLY A 563 -1.90 -10.09 -25.89
C GLY A 563 -2.07 -10.05 -24.37
N ALA A 564 -1.17 -9.43 -23.61
CA ALA A 564 -1.27 -9.25 -22.16
C ALA A 564 -1.87 -7.87 -21.77
N SER A 565 -2.42 -7.75 -20.56
CA SER A 565 -2.64 -6.48 -19.85
C SER A 565 -1.42 -6.15 -18.98
N VAL A 566 -1.24 -4.88 -18.63
CA VAL A 566 -0.23 -4.47 -17.64
C VAL A 566 -0.65 -4.97 -16.26
N ALA A 567 0.30 -5.52 -15.50
CA ALA A 567 0.07 -6.15 -14.19
C ALA A 567 0.92 -5.49 -13.09
N ILE A 568 1.01 -4.16 -13.10
CA ILE A 568 1.76 -3.40 -12.10
C ILE A 568 0.88 -2.29 -11.52
N GLY A 569 0.32 -2.58 -10.33
CA GLY A 569 -0.01 -1.60 -9.30
C GLY A 569 -1.13 -0.63 -9.67
N PHE A 570 -0.72 0.42 -10.35
CA PHE A 570 -1.51 1.59 -10.70
C PHE A 570 -1.92 1.60 -12.19
N PHE A 571 -1.38 0.69 -13.03
CA PHE A 571 -1.68 0.59 -14.47
C PHE A 571 -2.74 -0.43 -14.85
N ASP A 572 -3.32 -1.16 -13.90
CA ASP A 572 -4.20 -2.32 -14.12
C ASP A 572 -5.52 -1.98 -14.86
N ARG A 573 -5.67 -0.75 -15.35
CA ARG A 573 -6.86 -0.23 -16.05
C ARG A 573 -6.69 -0.07 -17.57
N HIS A 574 -5.49 -0.27 -18.13
CA HIS A 574 -5.24 0.01 -19.55
C HIS A 574 -4.68 -1.21 -20.32
N PRO A 575 -5.40 -1.71 -21.35
CA PRO A 575 -4.88 -2.79 -22.16
C PRO A 575 -3.65 -2.32 -22.95
N CYS A 576 -2.71 -3.22 -23.24
CA CYS A 576 -1.53 -2.88 -24.05
C CYS A 576 -1.88 -2.42 -25.48
N SER A 577 -3.12 -2.67 -25.91
CA SER A 577 -3.67 -2.17 -27.17
C SER A 577 -4.20 -0.74 -27.10
N ASP A 578 -4.31 -0.13 -25.91
CA ASP A 578 -4.77 1.25 -25.73
C ASP A 578 -3.68 2.24 -26.11
N GLN A 579 -3.44 2.38 -27.41
CA GLN A 579 -2.37 3.24 -27.92
C GLN A 579 -2.59 4.71 -27.53
N ASP A 580 -3.83 5.17 -27.46
CA ASP A 580 -4.16 6.55 -27.07
C ASP A 580 -3.73 6.83 -25.63
N TYR A 581 -3.86 5.85 -24.73
CA TYR A 581 -3.29 5.93 -23.39
C TYR A 581 -1.76 5.89 -23.43
N TRP A 582 -1.16 4.87 -24.04
CA TRP A 582 0.30 4.68 -24.03
C TRP A 582 1.08 5.80 -24.74
N ASP A 583 0.48 6.45 -25.72
CA ASP A 583 1.06 7.60 -26.43
C ASP A 583 1.29 8.80 -25.50
N GLN A 584 0.54 8.91 -24.41
CA GLN A 584 0.68 9.98 -23.42
C GLN A 584 1.72 9.65 -22.35
N HIS A 585 1.98 8.35 -22.14
CA HIS A 585 2.71 7.85 -20.98
C HIS A 585 4.08 7.27 -21.32
N THR A 586 4.41 7.00 -22.58
CA THR A 586 5.63 6.25 -22.96
C THR A 586 6.85 7.16 -23.16
N PRO A 587 7.89 7.11 -22.28
CA PRO A 587 9.06 7.97 -22.39
C PRO A 587 9.84 7.85 -23.70
N LEU A 588 9.88 6.66 -24.32
CA LEU A 588 10.49 6.47 -25.64
C LEU A 588 9.88 7.37 -26.75
N LEU A 589 8.66 7.86 -26.57
CA LEU A 589 8.03 8.79 -27.51
C LEU A 589 8.41 10.26 -27.26
N PHE A 590 8.97 10.57 -26.08
CA PHE A 590 9.23 11.94 -25.63
C PHE A 590 10.72 12.26 -25.50
N ILE A 591 11.51 11.35 -24.94
CA ILE A 591 12.95 11.54 -24.73
C ILE A 591 13.71 11.90 -26.03
N PRO A 592 13.43 11.28 -27.20
CA PRO A 592 14.08 11.68 -28.45
C PRO A 592 13.76 13.11 -28.92
N LYS A 593 12.75 13.75 -28.33
CA LYS A 593 12.30 15.12 -28.69
C LYS A 593 12.87 16.18 -27.75
N LEU A 594 13.61 15.79 -26.72
CA LEU A 594 14.18 16.75 -25.76
C LEU A 594 15.18 17.68 -26.45
N THR A 595 15.11 18.96 -26.12
CA THR A 595 15.98 20.00 -26.68
C THR A 595 17.11 20.40 -25.74
N VAL A 596 17.26 19.70 -24.63
CA VAL A 596 18.18 20.03 -23.52
C VAL A 596 19.05 18.83 -23.17
N PRO A 597 20.18 19.02 -22.46
CA PRO A 597 20.96 17.93 -21.91
C PRO A 597 20.12 16.90 -21.13
N TYR A 598 20.36 15.62 -21.39
CA TYR A 598 19.73 14.47 -20.77
C TYR A 598 20.76 13.58 -20.08
N LEU A 599 20.60 13.34 -18.79
CA LEU A 599 21.42 12.44 -18.00
C LEU A 599 20.57 11.28 -17.50
N ARG A 600 20.91 10.06 -17.92
CA ARG A 600 20.36 8.83 -17.36
C ARG A 600 21.22 8.37 -16.18
N VAL A 601 20.59 8.13 -15.04
CA VAL A 601 21.22 7.50 -13.87
C VAL A 601 20.63 6.10 -13.70
N GLN A 602 21.50 5.11 -13.54
CA GLN A 602 21.14 3.69 -13.42
C GLN A 602 22.11 2.96 -12.48
N THR A 603 21.57 2.22 -11.51
CA THR A 603 22.35 1.32 -10.65
C THR A 603 22.43 -0.08 -11.26
N GLU A 604 23.33 -0.91 -10.72
CA GLU A 604 23.50 -2.31 -11.15
C GLU A 604 22.24 -3.15 -10.89
N VAL A 605 21.58 -2.90 -9.77
CA VAL A 605 20.33 -3.54 -9.38
C VAL A 605 19.21 -2.52 -9.52
N ASN A 606 18.43 -2.66 -10.59
CA ASN A 606 17.31 -1.76 -10.82
C ASN A 606 16.39 -1.73 -9.58
N HIS A 607 15.93 -0.54 -9.19
CA HIS A 607 15.09 -0.35 -8.01
C HIS A 607 13.73 -1.07 -8.11
N VAL A 608 13.33 -1.51 -9.31
CA VAL A 608 12.21 -2.45 -9.52
C VAL A 608 12.77 -3.85 -9.78
N ALA A 609 12.54 -4.78 -8.84
CA ALA A 609 12.97 -6.17 -8.95
C ALA A 609 12.44 -6.84 -10.23
N GLY A 610 13.29 -7.58 -10.93
CA GLY A 610 12.94 -8.33 -12.15
C GLY A 610 13.05 -7.53 -13.46
N ASN A 611 13.09 -6.20 -13.41
CA ASN A 611 13.26 -5.34 -14.59
C ASN A 611 14.75 -5.12 -14.86
N GLY A 612 15.34 -5.96 -15.73
CA GLY A 612 16.73 -5.78 -16.16
C GLY A 612 17.02 -4.35 -16.65
N THR A 613 18.29 -3.93 -16.59
CA THR A 613 18.73 -2.54 -16.86
C THR A 613 18.74 -2.13 -18.35
N LYS A 614 18.21 -2.97 -19.24
CA LYS A 614 18.20 -2.74 -20.70
C LYS A 614 17.48 -1.46 -21.09
N HIS A 615 16.41 -1.12 -20.39
CA HIS A 615 15.57 0.06 -20.65
C HIS A 615 16.36 1.38 -20.49
N ALA A 616 17.35 1.43 -19.59
CA ALA A 616 18.22 2.59 -19.47
C ALA A 616 19.01 2.86 -20.76
N LEU A 617 19.48 1.79 -21.41
CA LEU A 617 20.21 1.88 -22.68
C LEU A 617 19.28 2.23 -23.85
N GLU A 618 18.04 1.74 -23.82
CA GLU A 618 17.02 2.07 -24.81
C GLU A 618 16.74 3.58 -24.82
N LEU A 619 16.55 4.18 -23.65
CA LEU A 619 16.31 5.63 -23.55
C LEU A 619 17.53 6.46 -23.96
N VAL A 620 18.73 6.08 -23.52
CA VAL A 620 19.97 6.78 -23.89
C VAL A 620 20.20 6.74 -25.40
N ASN A 621 20.05 5.58 -26.01
CA ASN A 621 20.21 5.44 -27.45
C ASN A 621 19.12 6.22 -28.20
N ALA A 622 17.86 6.15 -27.74
CA ALA A 622 16.75 6.88 -28.36
C ALA A 622 16.93 8.41 -28.26
N ALA A 623 17.48 8.92 -27.15
CA ALA A 623 17.84 10.33 -27.00
C ALA A 623 18.91 10.75 -28.03
N ILE A 624 19.98 9.96 -28.17
CA ILE A 624 21.06 10.24 -29.12
C ILE A 624 20.54 10.21 -30.57
N ASP A 625 19.75 9.19 -30.91
CA ASP A 625 19.16 9.05 -32.25
C ASP A 625 18.14 10.16 -32.55
N GLY A 626 17.44 10.66 -31.53
CA GLY A 626 16.55 11.82 -31.61
C GLY A 626 17.27 13.15 -31.81
N GLY A 627 18.59 13.20 -31.61
CA GLY A 627 19.39 14.41 -31.75
C GLY A 627 19.41 15.29 -30.49
N VAL A 628 19.14 14.71 -29.32
CA VAL A 628 19.29 15.41 -28.03
C VAL A 628 20.76 15.90 -27.91
N PRO A 629 21.00 17.18 -27.57
CA PRO A 629 22.30 17.82 -27.78
C PRO A 629 23.43 17.24 -26.92
N TRP A 630 23.09 16.74 -25.73
CA TRP A 630 24.02 16.14 -24.78
C TRP A 630 23.28 15.00 -24.07
N VAL A 631 23.83 13.80 -24.15
CA VAL A 631 23.28 12.60 -23.51
C VAL A 631 24.38 11.89 -22.76
N ARG A 632 24.15 11.48 -21.52
CA ARG A 632 25.10 10.65 -20.76
C ARG A 632 24.38 9.61 -19.92
N LEU A 633 25.01 8.46 -19.74
CA LEU A 633 24.62 7.42 -18.79
C LEU A 633 25.62 7.40 -17.63
N ASN A 634 25.17 7.69 -16.41
CA ASN A 634 26.02 7.79 -15.21
C ASN A 634 27.25 8.70 -15.47
N ASP A 635 28.45 8.22 -15.15
CA ASP A 635 29.75 8.86 -15.43
C ASP A 635 30.34 8.45 -16.80
N GLY A 636 29.51 7.93 -17.69
CA GLY A 636 29.89 7.42 -19.00
C GLY A 636 30.35 8.49 -19.98
N VAL A 637 30.67 8.07 -21.21
CA VAL A 637 31.05 9.01 -22.27
C VAL A 637 29.79 9.71 -22.81
N VAL A 638 29.88 11.02 -22.98
CA VAL A 638 28.82 11.83 -23.58
C VAL A 638 28.55 11.39 -25.03
N ASN A 639 27.27 11.26 -25.38
CA ASN A 639 26.76 10.87 -26.69
C ASN A 639 27.28 9.49 -27.16
N GLN A 640 27.53 8.58 -26.23
CA GLN A 640 27.88 7.21 -26.54
C GLN A 640 26.63 6.36 -26.78
N LEU A 641 26.57 5.70 -27.95
CA LEU A 641 25.63 4.61 -28.18
C LEU A 641 26.11 3.34 -27.48
N TYR A 642 25.17 2.62 -26.86
CA TYR A 642 25.44 1.39 -26.12
C TYR A 642 24.83 0.17 -26.83
N ASP A 643 25.54 -0.97 -26.80
CA ASP A 643 24.99 -2.26 -27.22
C ASP A 643 24.08 -2.79 -26.11
N LEU A 644 22.80 -3.03 -26.43
CA LEU A 644 21.80 -3.52 -25.49
C LEU A 644 22.17 -4.90 -24.90
N ASN A 645 23.02 -5.68 -25.57
CA ASN A 645 23.47 -7.01 -25.11
C ASN A 645 24.81 -6.99 -24.38
N SER A 646 25.45 -5.82 -24.30
CA SER A 646 26.73 -5.63 -23.63
C SER A 646 26.70 -4.33 -22.82
N PRO A 647 25.88 -4.28 -21.74
CA PRO A 647 25.73 -3.07 -20.94
C PRO A 647 27.08 -2.63 -20.33
N PRO A 648 27.28 -1.32 -20.14
CA PRO A 648 28.43 -0.82 -19.39
C PRO A 648 28.28 -1.15 -17.90
N SER A 649 29.30 -0.84 -17.10
CA SER A 649 29.16 -0.83 -15.65
C SER A 649 28.19 0.27 -15.22
N TYR A 650 27.29 -0.09 -14.31
CA TYR A 650 26.36 0.84 -13.67
C TYR A 650 26.89 1.28 -12.30
N ILE A 651 26.13 2.14 -11.61
CA ILE A 651 26.46 2.54 -10.24
C ILE A 651 26.28 1.31 -9.33
N SER A 652 27.34 0.95 -8.61
CA SER A 652 27.29 -0.20 -7.70
C SER A 652 26.43 0.08 -6.46
N GLU A 653 25.95 -0.97 -5.80
CA GLU A 653 25.20 -0.86 -4.52
C GLU A 653 26.01 -0.10 -3.44
N GLN A 654 27.34 -0.21 -3.47
CA GLN A 654 28.19 0.54 -2.55
C GLN A 654 28.16 2.05 -2.81
N GLU A 655 28.14 2.44 -4.08
CA GLU A 655 28.05 3.84 -4.51
C GLU A 655 26.64 4.40 -4.34
N GLU A 656 25.62 3.56 -4.44
CA GLU A 656 24.22 3.92 -4.28
C GLU A 656 23.93 4.61 -2.94
N LYS A 657 24.67 4.23 -1.88
CA LYS A 657 24.58 4.85 -0.55
C LYS A 657 24.83 6.37 -0.55
N ASN A 658 25.50 6.89 -1.58
CA ASN A 658 25.76 8.31 -1.77
C ASN A 658 25.11 8.84 -3.06
N LEU A 659 24.07 8.18 -3.58
CA LEU A 659 23.50 8.53 -4.87
C LEU A 659 22.88 9.92 -4.89
N THR A 660 22.23 10.35 -3.80
CA THR A 660 21.65 11.70 -3.70
C THR A 660 22.72 12.78 -3.82
N ASP A 661 23.85 12.63 -3.13
CA ASP A 661 25.00 13.54 -3.26
C ASP A 661 25.55 13.55 -4.69
N LYS A 662 25.60 12.37 -5.33
CA LYS A 662 26.05 12.23 -6.71
C LYS A 662 25.10 12.92 -7.69
N LEU A 663 23.78 12.82 -7.49
CA LEU A 663 22.77 13.53 -8.27
C LEU A 663 22.89 15.04 -8.11
N ALA A 664 23.14 15.54 -6.90
CA ALA A 664 23.40 16.96 -6.66
C ALA A 664 24.68 17.44 -7.38
N GLY A 665 25.73 16.60 -7.40
CA GLY A 665 26.93 16.84 -8.18
C GLY A 665 26.66 16.91 -9.69
N PHE A 666 25.84 16.00 -10.22
CA PHE A 666 25.42 16.03 -11.62
C PHE A 666 24.58 17.25 -11.97
N ALA A 667 23.65 17.66 -11.11
CA ALA A 667 22.88 18.88 -11.30
C ALA A 667 23.80 20.12 -11.37
N THR A 668 24.78 20.19 -10.47
CA THR A 668 25.79 21.26 -10.48
C THR A 668 26.57 21.28 -11.79
N GLU A 669 27.04 20.13 -12.26
CA GLU A 669 27.73 20.01 -13.55
C GLU A 669 26.85 20.49 -14.71
N LEU A 670 25.59 20.05 -14.76
CA LEU A 670 24.67 20.36 -15.85
C LEU A 670 24.30 21.84 -15.91
N PHE A 671 24.14 22.53 -14.77
CA PHE A 671 23.97 23.99 -14.79
C PHE A 671 25.19 24.70 -15.40
N THR A 672 26.41 24.21 -15.15
CA THR A 672 27.63 24.81 -15.75
C THR A 672 27.85 24.47 -17.22
N LEU A 673 27.14 23.46 -17.77
CA LEU A 673 27.28 23.05 -19.17
C LEU A 673 26.50 23.94 -20.15
N VAL A 674 25.48 24.65 -19.65
CA VAL A 674 24.54 25.44 -20.47
C VAL A 674 24.81 26.95 -20.36
N ASP A 675 25.82 27.36 -19.58
CA ASP A 675 26.36 28.72 -19.50
C ASP A 675 27.49 28.95 -20.51
#